data_AF-A0A9E2VQ91-F1
#
_entry.id   AF-A0A9E2VQ91-F1
#
_cell.length_a   1.000
_cell.length_b   1.000
_cell.length_c   1.000
_cell.angle_alpha   90.00
_cell.angle_beta   90.00
_cell.angle_gamma   90.00
#
_symmetry.space_group_name_H-M   'P 1'
#
loop_
_entity.id
_entity.type
_entity.pdbx_description
1 polymer ?
#
loop_
_entity_poly.entity_id
_entity_poly.type
_entity_poly.pdbx_seq_one_letter_code
_entity_poly.pdbx_strand_id
1 'polypeptide(L)'
;MPRTASAPKTTIPTLLAVCGTLLSSQALAQTLNWANTLGGAASISGNWSPAAVPNSANALVWNLNNTYTTTFNNFTTSSLNHTFRRGTVSLNMTSPHSTGNIVVGDLAAENAQARLVGGLYNTAGIITVGNASTSIGTLEIIGSGSVLTQSGTGDTNIGVGGNGNLEIFNGGTLNVADQFLAGSNASSTSTITMLGRDTDGQRATLNVSGTGDSRIGAGGDVTMLLDAGGVANFAGNVIVANGSASTSSITLQSPNNVVTSLNITGDLSLGRNTSTAAAGNGTLTAGRVSRATIQGTLNIGNDPDGGTGLLRLGDGNGAGDVEAHTVILGSSGTIEYMASTLTVDGGSLITPAGFQLNLSPSAGGTLASLRFINGATHNATNTTFIANAPDSNAVLRINAGAVFTQATGSMIIGAQAGSSGTVLIGGGTLNTAGLLRAGQSGSAQLNLTNAAQVTCRDLDIAASAGSIGNTIVNGSTITVTEDLVVGGSSNGSGGFNIGGSGFLTISNGGTVNTSANRIASVTSTGRLTVDHSTLNASGNVLCVGTLSLINGTINSPFIECYNTCSGSGTINARFFSDSAFTLEGPLTIGNTATNSVDRILMNVGPHTLTCIDPDVAVLADTTIAGGVINATNGLRLFGGDILSGFGTINSDFDNLGTVTSNTTAGITFTGNVVSTSGQLGGTRIHFASGSTYTGRNVSAGTKWHSDAGSTLTFTAGTSSIGDSSTDAVAFAGNLDIQGSLFLNDTGGFAMPPNTTIRGDGFTSIQGTTTLNRTGSNRHILRGTGTITAVFNSSGTISPGLDEADRTGTLTMGAFYSQSVAGDTGELIMDLDGTTTLLHDTLVLNGGGAVDGVLRLRVGYSPLNGHRIPIVTRGGNNTILTGIFDQLIAPVGWSLDYRADSIDAVYCASDFNADGISDFFDYLDFVADFSSGDARADFNVDGVIDFFDYLDFVAAFSSGC
;
A
#
# COMPACT_ATOMS: atom_id res chain seq x y z
N MET A 1 37.13 -41.95 -79.58
CA MET A 1 36.28 -42.08 -80.79
C MET A 1 34.90 -41.49 -80.48
N PRO A 2 34.14 -40.91 -81.41
CA PRO A 2 34.55 -40.03 -82.52
C PRO A 2 33.56 -38.85 -82.78
N ARG A 3 33.99 -37.89 -83.62
CA ARG A 3 33.23 -37.24 -84.75
C ARG A 3 31.93 -36.44 -84.47
N THR A 4 31.51 -35.39 -85.18
CA THR A 4 31.98 -34.42 -86.20
C THR A 4 30.71 -33.64 -86.63
N ALA A 5 30.89 -32.43 -87.21
CA ALA A 5 30.03 -31.83 -88.26
C ALA A 5 28.64 -31.29 -87.83
N SER A 6 28.05 -30.24 -88.42
CA SER A 6 28.39 -29.31 -89.50
C SER A 6 27.29 -28.22 -89.55
N ALA A 7 27.65 -27.00 -89.95
CA ALA A 7 26.78 -25.85 -90.27
C ALA A 7 25.79 -26.12 -91.45
N PRO A 8 24.80 -25.26 -91.79
CA PRO A 8 25.06 -24.01 -92.57
C PRO A 8 24.06 -22.81 -92.33
N LYS A 9 24.55 -21.55 -92.39
CA LYS A 9 24.39 -20.50 -93.44
C LYS A 9 23.00 -19.88 -93.67
N THR A 10 22.97 -18.54 -93.62
CA THR A 10 22.44 -17.57 -94.65
C THR A 10 22.83 -16.13 -94.22
N THR A 11 23.91 -15.50 -94.72
CA THR A 11 24.06 -14.58 -95.89
C THR A 11 23.19 -13.30 -95.87
N ILE A 12 23.73 -12.10 -95.50
CA ILE A 12 24.38 -11.02 -96.34
C ILE A 12 23.34 -9.93 -96.80
N PRO A 13 23.59 -8.59 -96.97
CA PRO A 13 24.87 -7.88 -97.27
C PRO A 13 25.18 -6.46 -96.64
N THR A 14 26.49 -6.13 -96.72
CA THR A 14 27.22 -4.86 -96.98
C THR A 14 26.87 -3.51 -96.32
N LEU A 15 27.89 -2.90 -95.68
CA LEU A 15 28.57 -1.70 -96.20
C LEU A 15 30.02 -1.64 -95.71
N LEU A 16 30.95 -1.35 -96.63
CA LEU A 16 32.41 -1.32 -96.45
C LEU A 16 32.87 0.12 -96.16
N ALA A 17 33.57 0.37 -95.04
CA ALA A 17 34.35 1.60 -94.85
C ALA A 17 35.53 1.40 -93.89
N VAL A 18 36.73 1.42 -94.47
CA VAL A 18 38.04 1.87 -93.93
C VAL A 18 38.30 1.62 -92.43
N CYS A 19 38.99 0.51 -92.13
CA CYS A 19 39.56 0.23 -90.82
C CYS A 19 40.86 1.04 -90.65
N GLY A 20 40.78 2.21 -90.02
CA GLY A 20 41.92 2.83 -89.38
C GLY A 20 42.25 2.07 -88.11
N THR A 21 43.33 1.28 -88.13
CA THR A 21 43.88 0.63 -86.94
C THR A 21 44.41 1.71 -85.98
N LEU A 22 43.54 2.21 -85.10
CA LEU A 22 43.94 2.91 -83.89
C LEU A 22 44.56 1.88 -82.95
N LEU A 23 45.88 1.76 -83.02
CA LEU A 23 46.66 1.24 -81.91
C LEU A 23 46.26 2.04 -80.66
N SER A 24 45.57 1.40 -79.72
CA SER A 24 45.40 1.94 -78.38
C SER A 24 46.80 2.22 -77.82
N SER A 25 47.17 3.48 -77.70
CA SER A 25 48.40 3.87 -77.02
C SER A 25 48.35 3.28 -75.61
N GLN A 26 49.30 2.41 -75.27
CA GLN A 26 49.48 2.02 -73.88
C GLN A 26 49.72 3.30 -73.08
N ALA A 27 48.83 3.62 -72.14
CA ALA A 27 49.03 4.73 -71.23
C ALA A 27 50.23 4.37 -70.35
N LEU A 28 51.34 5.09 -70.51
CA LEU A 28 52.50 4.94 -69.65
C LEU A 28 52.13 5.39 -68.23
N ALA A 29 52.40 4.55 -67.24
CA ALA A 29 52.34 4.95 -65.84
C ALA A 29 53.37 6.09 -65.61
N GLN A 30 52.88 7.28 -65.31
CA GLN A 30 53.70 8.47 -65.07
C GLN A 30 53.21 9.19 -63.80
N THR A 31 54.16 9.72 -63.03
CA THR A 31 53.86 10.63 -61.91
C THR A 31 53.65 12.04 -62.43
N LEU A 32 52.47 12.62 -62.20
CA LEU A 32 52.10 13.95 -62.64
C LEU A 32 52.10 14.90 -61.43
N ASN A 33 52.96 15.94 -61.49
CA ASN A 33 53.03 16.96 -60.45
C ASN A 33 52.14 18.15 -60.80
N TRP A 34 51.31 18.61 -59.87
CA TRP A 34 50.48 19.80 -60.08
C TRP A 34 51.36 21.04 -60.24
N ALA A 35 51.15 21.79 -61.32
CA ALA A 35 51.98 22.95 -61.71
C ALA A 35 51.22 24.29 -61.68
N ASN A 36 49.88 24.29 -61.55
CA ASN A 36 49.08 25.50 -61.61
C ASN A 36 48.82 26.10 -60.21
N THR A 37 49.51 27.19 -59.88
CA THR A 37 49.39 27.88 -58.58
C THR A 37 48.02 28.52 -58.33
N LEU A 38 47.22 28.81 -59.36
CA LEU A 38 45.89 29.42 -59.22
C LEU A 38 44.76 28.40 -59.02
N GLY A 39 45.04 27.11 -59.25
CA GLY A 39 44.02 26.07 -59.30
C GLY A 39 43.35 25.95 -60.66
N GLY A 40 42.52 24.92 -60.82
CA GLY A 40 41.86 24.61 -62.09
C GLY A 40 41.36 23.17 -62.17
N ALA A 41 40.89 22.77 -63.35
CA ALA A 41 40.42 21.40 -63.57
C ALA A 41 41.59 20.42 -63.76
N ALA A 42 41.50 19.25 -63.14
CA ALA A 42 42.46 18.16 -63.30
C ALA A 42 42.53 17.64 -64.74
N SER A 43 41.45 17.84 -65.52
CA SER A 43 41.37 17.43 -66.93
C SER A 43 42.17 18.32 -67.90
N ILE A 44 42.77 19.42 -67.44
CA ILE A 44 43.59 20.31 -68.27
C ILE A 44 45.05 19.85 -68.17
N SER A 45 45.62 19.34 -69.27
CA SER A 45 47.00 18.81 -69.28
C SER A 45 48.06 19.83 -68.85
N GLY A 46 47.87 21.11 -69.17
CA GLY A 46 48.77 22.20 -68.77
C GLY A 46 48.82 22.47 -67.26
N ASN A 47 47.91 21.91 -66.47
CA ASN A 47 47.96 22.00 -65.01
C ASN A 47 48.93 20.98 -64.38
N TRP A 48 49.52 20.08 -65.17
CA TRP A 48 50.39 19.00 -64.72
C TRP A 48 51.79 19.10 -65.34
N SER A 49 52.79 18.59 -64.63
CA SER A 49 54.17 18.44 -65.10
C SER A 49 54.66 16.99 -64.85
N PRO A 50 54.99 16.22 -65.91
CA PRO A 50 54.84 16.56 -67.34
C PRO A 50 53.37 16.80 -67.74
N ALA A 51 53.14 17.57 -68.81
CA ALA A 51 51.79 17.94 -69.24
C ALA A 51 51.03 16.74 -69.82
N ALA A 52 50.08 16.20 -69.06
CA ALA A 52 49.22 15.10 -69.46
C ALA A 52 47.87 15.18 -68.72
N VAL A 53 46.82 14.62 -69.31
CA VAL A 53 45.53 14.46 -68.61
C VAL A 53 45.60 13.18 -67.76
N PRO A 54 45.35 13.25 -66.43
CA PRO A 54 45.36 12.09 -65.55
C PRO A 54 44.41 10.97 -65.98
N ASN A 55 44.86 9.72 -65.81
CA ASN A 55 44.02 8.51 -65.87
C ASN A 55 44.42 7.52 -64.77
N SER A 56 43.75 6.36 -64.72
CA SER A 56 43.95 5.30 -63.70
C SER A 56 45.39 4.81 -63.49
N ALA A 57 46.30 5.00 -64.46
CA ALA A 57 47.70 4.60 -64.34
C ALA A 57 48.62 5.69 -63.74
N ASN A 58 48.12 6.92 -63.55
CA ASN A 58 48.95 8.07 -63.15
C ASN A 58 48.88 8.34 -61.65
N ALA A 59 50.04 8.46 -61.00
CA ALA A 59 50.14 8.98 -59.64
C ALA A 59 50.15 10.52 -59.67
N LEU A 60 49.32 11.16 -58.87
CA LEU A 60 49.14 12.61 -58.85
C LEU A 60 49.75 13.20 -57.58
N VAL A 61 50.61 14.21 -57.74
CA VAL A 61 51.36 14.81 -56.64
C VAL A 61 51.09 16.31 -56.58
N TRP A 62 50.66 16.80 -55.43
CA TRP A 62 50.52 18.23 -55.13
C TRP A 62 51.66 18.68 -54.24
N ASN A 63 52.60 19.43 -54.81
CA ASN A 63 53.80 19.88 -54.10
C ASN A 63 54.01 21.41 -54.20
N LEU A 64 52.92 22.16 -54.42
CA LEU A 64 52.96 23.63 -54.41
C LEU A 64 52.59 24.13 -53.02
N ASN A 65 53.46 24.92 -52.41
CA ASN A 65 53.18 25.59 -51.15
C ASN A 65 52.26 26.83 -51.37
N ASN A 66 51.02 26.58 -51.79
CA ASN A 66 50.01 27.62 -52.03
C ASN A 66 48.61 27.11 -51.63
N THR A 67 47.61 27.98 -51.62
CA THR A 67 46.19 27.63 -51.45
C THR A 67 45.46 27.71 -52.78
N TYR A 68 44.86 26.61 -53.23
CA TYR A 68 44.16 26.55 -54.51
C TYR A 68 43.15 25.40 -54.58
N THR A 69 42.28 25.42 -55.59
CA THR A 69 41.25 24.40 -55.82
C THR A 69 41.59 23.55 -57.04
N THR A 70 41.52 22.23 -56.91
CA THR A 70 41.58 21.27 -58.01
C THR A 70 40.19 20.65 -58.23
N THR A 71 39.64 20.80 -59.43
CA THR A 71 38.32 20.25 -59.80
C THR A 71 38.46 18.97 -60.61
N PHE A 72 37.78 17.90 -60.22
CA PHE A 72 37.71 16.65 -60.96
C PHE A 72 36.32 16.50 -61.58
N ASN A 73 36.29 16.45 -62.92
CA ASN A 73 35.09 16.28 -63.70
C ASN A 73 35.06 14.88 -64.35
N ASN A 74 34.06 14.63 -65.20
CA ASN A 74 33.87 13.36 -65.90
C ASN A 74 35.00 12.97 -66.88
N PHE A 75 35.99 13.84 -67.13
CA PHE A 75 37.17 13.52 -67.93
C PHE A 75 38.33 12.94 -67.10
N THR A 76 38.29 13.07 -65.78
CA THR A 76 39.29 12.54 -64.85
C THR A 76 38.60 11.74 -63.75
N THR A 77 38.04 10.59 -64.11
CA THR A 77 37.25 9.74 -63.19
C THR A 77 38.11 8.83 -62.30
N SER A 78 39.39 8.64 -62.64
CA SER A 78 40.30 7.82 -61.83
C SER A 78 41.78 8.21 -61.92
N SER A 79 42.55 7.81 -60.92
CA SER A 79 44.01 7.95 -60.82
C SER A 79 44.64 6.76 -60.08
N LEU A 80 45.96 6.61 -60.16
CA LEU A 80 46.68 5.55 -59.45
C LEU A 80 46.80 5.85 -57.96
N ASN A 81 47.32 7.02 -57.57
CA ASN A 81 47.52 7.44 -56.17
C ASN A 81 47.48 8.96 -56.10
N HIS A 82 47.07 9.53 -54.96
CA HIS A 82 47.14 10.96 -54.66
C HIS A 82 48.11 11.23 -53.51
N THR A 83 49.07 12.13 -53.70
CA THR A 83 50.04 12.53 -52.68
C THR A 83 50.08 14.06 -52.54
N PHE A 84 49.70 14.57 -51.38
CA PHE A 84 49.74 15.99 -51.02
C PHE A 84 50.94 16.23 -50.13
N ARG A 85 51.91 17.03 -50.59
CA ARG A 85 53.18 17.24 -49.91
C ARG A 85 53.25 18.59 -49.20
N ARG A 86 52.68 19.65 -49.80
CA ARG A 86 52.72 21.01 -49.24
C ARG A 86 51.52 21.84 -49.66
N GLY A 87 51.21 22.87 -48.88
CA GLY A 87 50.14 23.83 -49.17
C GLY A 87 48.74 23.29 -48.87
N THR A 88 47.73 24.05 -49.28
CA THR A 88 46.31 23.75 -49.06
C THR A 88 45.61 23.50 -50.38
N VAL A 89 45.17 22.26 -50.60
CA VAL A 89 44.50 21.84 -51.85
C VAL A 89 43.03 21.54 -51.55
N SER A 90 42.14 22.36 -52.11
CA SER A 90 40.71 22.08 -52.06
C SER A 90 40.31 21.19 -53.24
N LEU A 91 39.74 20.03 -52.96
CA LEU A 91 39.29 19.05 -53.94
C LEU A 91 37.78 19.21 -54.15
N ASN A 92 37.38 19.45 -55.39
CA ASN A 92 35.97 19.51 -55.78
C ASN A 92 35.68 18.46 -56.85
N MET A 93 35.00 17.38 -56.47
CA MET A 93 34.64 16.26 -57.32
C MET A 93 33.27 16.54 -57.98
N THR A 94 33.24 17.34 -59.04
CA THR A 94 31.99 17.61 -59.80
C THR A 94 31.51 16.36 -60.56
N SER A 95 32.34 15.33 -60.67
CA SER A 95 31.96 13.95 -60.95
C SER A 95 32.73 13.00 -60.03
N PRO A 96 32.21 11.82 -59.68
CA PRO A 96 32.90 10.88 -58.81
C PRO A 96 34.32 10.56 -59.30
N HIS A 97 35.29 10.59 -58.38
CA HIS A 97 36.68 10.27 -58.67
C HIS A 97 37.18 9.11 -57.80
N SER A 98 37.90 8.16 -58.40
CA SER A 98 38.48 7.01 -57.67
C SER A 98 40.00 6.97 -57.77
N THR A 99 40.69 6.81 -56.65
CA THR A 99 42.16 6.69 -56.59
C THR A 99 42.60 5.42 -55.85
N GLY A 100 43.87 5.04 -55.93
CA GLY A 100 44.43 3.90 -55.19
C GLY A 100 44.73 4.25 -53.75
N ASN A 101 45.81 4.98 -53.45
CA ASN A 101 46.16 5.46 -52.11
C ASN A 101 46.01 6.98 -52.01
N ILE A 102 45.72 7.48 -50.82
CA ILE A 102 45.70 8.92 -50.50
C ILE A 102 46.74 9.17 -49.42
N VAL A 103 47.71 10.05 -49.67
CA VAL A 103 48.75 10.42 -48.69
C VAL A 103 48.78 11.94 -48.53
N VAL A 104 48.65 12.44 -47.30
CA VAL A 104 48.71 13.87 -46.96
C VAL A 104 49.85 14.10 -45.97
N GLY A 105 50.92 14.78 -46.40
CA GLY A 105 52.17 14.90 -45.66
C GLY A 105 52.95 13.59 -45.68
N ASP A 106 53.75 13.36 -46.73
CA ASP A 106 54.40 12.07 -46.99
C ASP A 106 55.81 11.99 -46.39
N LEU A 107 56.63 13.04 -46.57
CA LEU A 107 58.03 13.07 -46.13
C LEU A 107 58.25 14.04 -44.96
N ALA A 108 59.41 13.92 -44.31
CA ALA A 108 59.76 14.76 -43.17
C ALA A 108 59.73 16.26 -43.49
N ALA A 109 59.28 17.07 -42.52
CA ALA A 109 59.10 18.53 -42.65
C ALA A 109 58.13 18.98 -43.77
N GLU A 110 57.25 18.10 -44.23
CA GLU A 110 56.11 18.45 -45.08
C GLU A 110 54.95 18.97 -44.25
N ASN A 111 54.21 19.95 -44.79
CA ASN A 111 53.00 20.48 -44.18
C ASN A 111 51.93 20.62 -45.27
N ALA A 112 51.03 19.65 -45.35
CA ALA A 112 50.04 19.52 -46.40
C ALA A 112 48.63 19.50 -45.83
N GLN A 113 47.71 20.17 -46.52
CA GLN A 113 46.29 20.16 -46.21
C GLN A 113 45.50 19.79 -47.46
N ALA A 114 44.70 18.73 -47.39
CA ALA A 114 43.79 18.30 -48.44
C ALA A 114 42.35 18.50 -47.95
N ARG A 115 41.53 19.25 -48.69
CA ARG A 115 40.16 19.62 -48.27
C ARG A 115 39.14 19.15 -49.29
N LEU A 116 38.39 18.11 -49.01
CA LEU A 116 37.25 17.71 -49.84
C LEU A 116 36.08 18.67 -49.57
N VAL A 117 35.78 19.52 -50.54
CA VAL A 117 34.75 20.58 -50.45
C VAL A 117 33.50 20.30 -51.30
N GLY A 118 33.50 19.19 -52.04
CA GLY A 118 32.30 18.71 -52.74
C GLY A 118 32.53 17.40 -53.49
N GLY A 119 31.48 16.59 -53.57
CA GLY A 119 31.36 15.39 -54.38
C GLY A 119 31.91 14.11 -53.75
N LEU A 120 31.88 13.04 -54.55
CA LEU A 120 32.29 11.70 -54.14
C LEU A 120 33.76 11.43 -54.49
N TYR A 121 34.55 11.15 -53.47
CA TYR A 121 35.96 10.78 -53.59
C TYR A 121 36.16 9.36 -53.05
N ASN A 122 36.54 8.43 -53.91
CA ASN A 122 36.70 7.03 -53.57
C ASN A 122 38.17 6.64 -53.54
N THR A 123 38.50 5.73 -52.64
CA THR A 123 39.78 5.04 -52.59
C THR A 123 39.57 3.58 -52.23
N ALA A 124 40.34 2.68 -52.85
CA ALA A 124 40.34 1.26 -52.50
C ALA A 124 41.58 0.86 -51.67
N GLY A 125 42.59 1.72 -51.61
CA GLY A 125 43.81 1.50 -50.85
C GLY A 125 43.80 2.22 -49.50
N ILE A 126 44.99 2.58 -49.04
CA ILE A 126 45.24 3.16 -47.72
C ILE A 126 45.07 4.68 -47.79
N ILE A 127 44.44 5.26 -46.77
CA ILE A 127 44.49 6.70 -46.50
C ILE A 127 45.56 6.93 -45.43
N THR A 128 46.53 7.80 -45.68
CA THR A 128 47.59 8.16 -44.73
C THR A 128 47.67 9.67 -44.58
N VAL A 129 47.59 10.16 -43.35
CA VAL A 129 47.71 11.58 -43.01
C VAL A 129 48.85 11.75 -42.01
N GLY A 130 49.90 12.48 -42.33
CA GLY A 130 51.10 12.61 -41.49
C GLY A 130 51.96 11.34 -41.48
N ASN A 131 52.49 10.95 -42.64
CA ASN A 131 53.20 9.68 -42.85
C ASN A 131 54.57 9.64 -42.15
N ALA A 132 55.46 10.59 -42.45
CA ALA A 132 56.84 10.60 -41.94
C ALA A 132 57.03 11.45 -40.68
N SER A 133 58.08 11.17 -39.90
CA SER A 133 58.48 11.99 -38.75
C SER A 133 58.54 13.48 -39.09
N THR A 134 58.01 14.34 -38.23
CA THR A 134 57.93 15.82 -38.40
C THR A 134 57.08 16.32 -39.57
N SER A 135 56.44 15.43 -40.34
CA SER A 135 55.40 15.84 -41.28
C SER A 135 54.13 16.26 -40.54
N ILE A 136 53.36 17.16 -41.14
CA ILE A 136 52.03 17.57 -40.71
C ILE A 136 51.09 17.34 -41.90
N GLY A 137 50.14 16.44 -41.73
CA GLY A 137 49.06 16.23 -42.70
C GLY A 137 47.72 16.68 -42.10
N THR A 138 46.92 17.38 -42.88
CA THR A 138 45.53 17.70 -42.52
C THR A 138 44.58 17.26 -43.64
N LEU A 139 43.61 16.41 -43.32
CA LEU A 139 42.54 15.99 -44.22
C LEU A 139 41.20 16.57 -43.72
N GLU A 140 40.56 17.42 -44.52
CA GLU A 140 39.26 18.00 -44.21
C GLU A 140 38.18 17.46 -45.16
N ILE A 141 37.00 17.17 -44.63
CA ILE A 141 35.80 16.79 -45.40
C ILE A 141 34.68 17.72 -44.98
N ILE A 142 34.25 18.59 -45.89
CA ILE A 142 33.42 19.76 -45.55
C ILE A 142 32.16 19.78 -46.40
N GLY A 143 31.00 19.89 -45.77
CA GLY A 143 29.70 19.98 -46.46
C GLY A 143 29.06 18.61 -46.68
N SER A 144 27.73 18.54 -46.63
CA SER A 144 26.97 17.31 -46.89
C SER A 144 27.12 16.71 -48.29
N GLY A 145 27.54 17.52 -49.25
CA GLY A 145 27.90 17.05 -50.59
C GLY A 145 29.24 16.34 -50.66
N SER A 146 30.05 16.33 -49.59
CA SER A 146 31.41 15.80 -49.56
C SER A 146 31.48 14.43 -48.89
N VAL A 147 31.74 13.39 -49.69
CA VAL A 147 31.84 12.01 -49.20
C VAL A 147 33.18 11.42 -49.63
N LEU A 148 34.01 11.07 -48.64
CA LEU A 148 35.22 10.27 -48.85
C LEU A 148 34.94 8.82 -48.47
N THR A 149 35.10 7.89 -49.40
CA THR A 149 34.88 6.46 -49.16
C THR A 149 36.15 5.66 -49.40
N GLN A 150 36.69 5.08 -48.34
CA GLN A 150 37.70 4.04 -48.37
C GLN A 150 36.97 2.69 -48.38
N SER A 151 37.08 1.94 -49.49
CA SER A 151 36.22 0.79 -49.80
C SER A 151 36.92 -0.58 -49.83
N GLY A 152 38.25 -0.60 -49.68
CA GLY A 152 39.04 -1.84 -49.69
C GLY A 152 39.55 -2.25 -48.31
N THR A 153 40.48 -3.18 -48.25
CA THR A 153 41.11 -3.68 -47.01
C THR A 153 42.28 -2.80 -46.54
N GLY A 154 42.35 -1.56 -47.02
CA GLY A 154 43.39 -0.61 -46.61
C GLY A 154 42.93 0.17 -45.40
N ASP A 155 43.81 0.35 -44.42
CA ASP A 155 43.48 1.14 -43.23
C ASP A 155 43.38 2.63 -43.54
N THR A 156 42.62 3.34 -42.71
CA THR A 156 42.72 4.81 -42.63
C THR A 156 43.61 5.18 -41.45
N ASN A 157 44.78 5.74 -41.76
CA ASN A 157 45.84 6.07 -40.82
C ASN A 157 45.96 7.59 -40.63
N ILE A 158 45.73 8.07 -39.41
CA ILE A 158 45.89 9.47 -39.01
C ILE A 158 47.06 9.58 -38.04
N GLY A 159 48.15 10.25 -38.46
CA GLY A 159 49.40 10.35 -37.73
C GLY A 159 50.12 9.00 -37.64
N VAL A 160 50.91 8.67 -38.67
CA VAL A 160 51.73 7.46 -38.68
C VAL A 160 53.06 7.74 -37.99
N GLY A 161 53.97 8.45 -38.66
CA GLY A 161 55.23 8.94 -38.09
C GLY A 161 55.20 10.43 -37.72
N GLY A 162 54.37 11.21 -38.41
CA GLY A 162 54.18 12.65 -38.19
C GLY A 162 52.85 12.98 -37.52
N ASN A 163 52.50 14.26 -37.52
CA ASN A 163 51.24 14.73 -36.96
C ASN A 163 50.13 14.62 -38.01
N GLY A 164 49.02 13.98 -37.65
CA GLY A 164 47.87 13.83 -38.54
C GLY A 164 46.63 14.52 -37.99
N ASN A 165 45.98 15.35 -38.80
CA ASN A 165 44.73 16.01 -38.45
C ASN A 165 43.63 15.53 -39.40
N LEU A 166 42.53 15.03 -38.85
CA LEU A 166 41.32 14.70 -39.59
C LEU A 166 40.19 15.61 -39.13
N GLU A 167 39.55 16.30 -40.05
CA GLU A 167 38.44 17.21 -39.76
C GLU A 167 37.25 16.87 -40.65
N ILE A 168 36.10 16.64 -40.03
CA ILE A 168 34.83 16.37 -40.71
C ILE A 168 33.83 17.42 -40.25
N PHE A 169 33.40 18.29 -41.17
CA PHE A 169 32.63 19.48 -40.86
C PHE A 169 31.33 19.57 -41.67
N ASN A 170 30.32 20.16 -41.04
CA ASN A 170 29.09 20.62 -41.71
C ASN A 170 28.50 19.52 -42.63
N GLY A 171 28.20 18.34 -42.08
CA GLY A 171 27.58 17.25 -42.86
C GLY A 171 28.53 16.37 -43.68
N GLY A 172 29.84 16.68 -43.71
CA GLY A 172 30.83 15.84 -44.39
C GLY A 172 30.83 14.38 -43.89
N THR A 173 31.20 13.44 -44.75
CA THR A 173 31.21 12.01 -44.41
C THR A 173 32.52 11.32 -44.81
N LEU A 174 33.09 10.55 -43.88
CA LEU A 174 34.17 9.59 -44.13
C LEU A 174 33.65 8.17 -43.88
N ASN A 175 33.75 7.31 -44.89
CA ASN A 175 33.50 5.88 -44.78
C ASN A 175 34.83 5.11 -44.86
N VAL A 176 35.06 4.21 -43.91
CA VAL A 176 36.25 3.37 -43.79
C VAL A 176 35.79 1.91 -43.76
N ALA A 177 36.23 1.14 -44.74
CA ALA A 177 35.82 -0.25 -44.93
C ALA A 177 36.51 -1.21 -43.94
N ASP A 178 37.73 -0.89 -43.52
CA ASP A 178 38.54 -1.70 -42.60
C ASP A 178 38.79 -0.97 -41.28
N GLN A 179 40.04 -0.91 -40.78
CA GLN A 179 40.36 -0.30 -39.49
C GLN A 179 40.62 1.20 -39.60
N PHE A 180 40.27 1.93 -38.53
CA PHE A 180 40.67 3.31 -38.35
C PHE A 180 41.77 3.37 -37.28
N LEU A 181 42.96 3.82 -37.68
CA LEU A 181 44.14 3.84 -36.84
C LEU A 181 44.64 5.28 -36.70
N ALA A 182 44.79 5.75 -35.47
CA ALA A 182 45.29 7.08 -35.17
C ALA A 182 46.44 7.03 -34.17
N GLY A 183 47.45 7.88 -34.38
CA GLY A 183 48.65 7.97 -33.54
C GLY A 183 49.43 6.65 -33.53
N SER A 184 49.93 6.21 -34.69
CA SER A 184 50.53 4.87 -34.84
C SER A 184 51.86 4.72 -34.10
N ASN A 185 52.72 5.73 -34.14
CA ASN A 185 54.03 5.72 -33.51
C ASN A 185 54.10 6.65 -32.30
N ALA A 186 54.98 6.36 -31.35
CA ALA A 186 55.11 7.12 -30.08
C ALA A 186 55.41 8.62 -30.24
N SER A 187 55.98 9.05 -31.38
CA SER A 187 56.26 10.47 -31.66
C SER A 187 55.15 11.18 -32.42
N SER A 188 54.08 10.48 -32.83
CA SER A 188 52.98 11.07 -33.58
C SER A 188 51.95 11.67 -32.63
N THR A 189 51.46 12.86 -32.95
CA THR A 189 50.28 13.44 -32.31
C THR A 189 49.18 13.61 -33.34
N SER A 190 47.97 13.15 -33.02
CA SER A 190 46.85 13.20 -33.96
C SER A 190 45.65 13.91 -33.38
N THR A 191 44.98 14.71 -34.21
CA THR A 191 43.71 15.34 -33.85
C THR A 191 42.63 14.87 -34.81
N ILE A 192 41.47 14.51 -34.26
CA ILE A 192 40.31 14.09 -35.03
C ILE A 192 39.13 14.91 -34.55
N THR A 193 38.58 15.75 -35.43
CA THR A 193 37.48 16.64 -35.09
C THR A 193 36.28 16.36 -35.99
N MET A 194 35.14 16.03 -35.38
CA MET A 194 33.85 15.96 -36.05
C MET A 194 32.96 17.05 -35.49
N LEU A 195 32.68 18.09 -36.29
CA LEU A 195 31.97 19.26 -35.80
C LEU A 195 30.75 19.58 -36.67
N GLY A 196 29.60 19.63 -36.00
CA GLY A 196 28.41 20.31 -36.50
C GLY A 196 27.51 19.51 -37.43
N ARG A 197 26.42 20.19 -37.80
CA ARG A 197 25.52 19.82 -38.89
C ARG A 197 25.57 20.92 -39.95
N ASP A 198 25.26 20.58 -41.19
CA ASP A 198 25.04 21.61 -42.21
C ASP A 198 23.65 22.26 -42.10
N THR A 199 23.34 23.15 -43.05
CA THR A 199 22.05 23.82 -43.14
C THR A 199 20.88 22.87 -43.42
N ASP A 200 21.15 21.69 -43.98
CA ASP A 200 20.16 20.67 -44.31
C ASP A 200 19.98 19.64 -43.16
N GLY A 201 20.70 19.84 -42.05
CA GLY A 201 20.62 19.00 -40.85
C GLY A 201 21.45 17.70 -40.92
N GLN A 202 22.26 17.52 -41.97
CA GLN A 202 23.19 16.40 -42.11
C GLN A 202 24.36 16.54 -41.14
N ARG A 203 24.78 15.42 -40.53
CA ARG A 203 25.77 15.39 -39.46
C ARG A 203 27.16 15.10 -40.00
N ALA A 204 28.19 15.74 -39.44
CA ALA A 204 29.57 15.29 -39.64
C ALA A 204 29.69 13.83 -39.17
N THR A 205 30.08 12.92 -40.07
CA THR A 205 29.98 11.48 -39.84
C THR A 205 31.27 10.73 -40.20
N LEU A 206 31.76 9.93 -39.27
CA LEU A 206 32.76 8.89 -39.48
C LEU A 206 32.08 7.51 -39.37
N ASN A 207 32.14 6.71 -40.43
CA ASN A 207 31.67 5.33 -40.44
C ASN A 207 32.84 4.39 -40.64
N VAL A 208 33.07 3.48 -39.70
CA VAL A 208 34.09 2.42 -39.78
C VAL A 208 33.36 1.09 -39.78
N SER A 209 33.23 0.47 -40.95
CA SER A 209 32.51 -0.80 -41.11
C SER A 209 33.37 -2.04 -40.89
N GLY A 210 34.69 -1.88 -40.78
CA GLY A 210 35.60 -2.97 -40.44
C GLY A 210 35.34 -3.48 -39.03
N THR A 211 35.40 -4.80 -38.85
CA THR A 211 35.19 -5.45 -37.56
C THR A 211 36.47 -5.63 -36.75
N GLY A 212 37.63 -5.27 -37.31
CA GLY A 212 38.91 -5.29 -36.60
C GLY A 212 39.03 -4.15 -35.56
N ASP A 213 40.07 -4.24 -34.72
CA ASP A 213 40.34 -3.25 -33.68
C ASP A 213 40.77 -1.90 -34.26
N SER A 214 39.90 -0.90 -34.20
CA SER A 214 40.28 0.49 -34.44
C SER A 214 41.05 1.03 -33.22
N ARG A 215 42.07 1.85 -33.46
CA ARG A 215 42.98 2.33 -32.41
C ARG A 215 43.06 3.84 -32.39
N ILE A 216 42.75 4.42 -31.25
CA ILE A 216 42.88 5.85 -30.95
C ILE A 216 44.08 5.96 -29.99
N GLY A 217 45.28 6.08 -30.56
CA GLY A 217 46.54 6.02 -29.83
C GLY A 217 47.14 4.62 -29.84
N ALA A 218 47.51 4.12 -31.02
CA ALA A 218 48.20 2.84 -31.15
C ALA A 218 49.62 2.87 -30.51
N GLY A 219 50.28 4.03 -30.56
CA GLY A 219 51.54 4.31 -29.89
C GLY A 219 51.71 5.77 -29.46
N GLY A 220 51.25 6.73 -30.28
CA GLY A 220 51.29 8.17 -30.01
C GLY A 220 50.01 8.72 -29.40
N ASP A 221 49.95 10.03 -29.19
CA ASP A 221 48.82 10.69 -28.55
C ASP A 221 47.73 11.05 -29.55
N VAL A 222 46.48 10.81 -29.19
CA VAL A 222 45.32 11.17 -30.02
C VAL A 222 44.27 11.91 -29.22
N THR A 223 43.84 13.04 -29.75
CA THR A 223 42.66 13.76 -29.26
C THR A 223 41.54 13.64 -30.29
N MET A 224 40.48 12.92 -29.94
CA MET A 224 39.27 12.83 -30.73
C MET A 224 38.16 13.66 -30.10
N LEU A 225 37.62 14.62 -30.84
CA LEU A 225 36.53 15.49 -30.44
C LEU A 225 35.33 15.28 -31.37
N LEU A 226 34.21 14.84 -30.81
CA LEU A 226 32.92 14.89 -31.47
C LEU A 226 32.13 16.03 -30.82
N ASP A 227 31.67 16.96 -31.64
CA ASP A 227 31.05 18.18 -31.18
C ASP A 227 29.86 18.60 -32.05
N ALA A 228 28.93 19.34 -31.46
CA ALA A 228 27.79 19.99 -32.10
C ALA A 228 26.94 19.05 -32.97
N GLY A 229 26.84 17.78 -32.59
CA GLY A 229 26.13 16.75 -33.34
C GLY A 229 27.01 15.85 -34.21
N GLY A 230 28.34 15.80 -34.03
CA GLY A 230 29.18 14.80 -34.71
C GLY A 230 28.77 13.34 -34.43
N VAL A 231 29.05 12.44 -35.37
CA VAL A 231 28.79 10.99 -35.27
C VAL A 231 30.05 10.20 -35.60
N ALA A 232 30.41 9.25 -34.74
CA ALA A 232 31.31 8.16 -35.11
C ALA A 232 30.63 6.81 -34.89
N ASN A 233 30.68 5.97 -35.91
CA ASN A 233 30.17 4.61 -35.89
C ASN A 233 31.32 3.63 -36.14
N PHE A 234 31.48 2.65 -35.26
CA PHE A 234 32.47 1.57 -35.38
C PHE A 234 31.75 0.21 -35.31
N ALA A 235 31.95 -0.61 -36.33
CA ALA A 235 31.44 -1.98 -36.36
C ALA A 235 32.31 -2.95 -35.52
N GLY A 236 33.61 -2.70 -35.44
CA GLY A 236 34.56 -3.46 -34.63
C GLY A 236 34.76 -2.89 -33.22
N ASN A 237 35.85 -3.33 -32.60
CA ASN A 237 36.30 -2.82 -31.30
C ASN A 237 37.02 -1.47 -31.46
N VAL A 238 37.03 -0.67 -30.40
CA VAL A 238 37.81 0.56 -30.30
C VAL A 238 38.73 0.48 -29.08
N ILE A 239 40.02 0.72 -29.29
CA ILE A 239 41.01 0.76 -28.21
C ILE A 239 41.57 2.17 -28.13
N VAL A 240 41.45 2.79 -26.95
CA VAL A 240 41.97 4.12 -26.65
C VAL A 240 43.22 4.00 -25.79
N ALA A 241 44.31 4.61 -26.24
CA ALA A 241 45.64 4.52 -25.64
C ALA A 241 46.18 3.08 -25.55
N ASN A 242 46.24 2.41 -26.69
CA ASN A 242 46.74 1.03 -26.81
C ASN A 242 48.23 0.89 -26.46
N GLY A 243 49.06 1.87 -26.82
CA GLY A 243 50.51 1.85 -26.54
C GLY A 243 50.88 2.51 -25.21
N SER A 244 51.91 2.01 -24.52
CA SER A 244 52.34 2.46 -23.18
C SER A 244 52.67 3.95 -23.05
N ALA A 245 53.09 4.59 -24.15
CA ALA A 245 53.43 6.02 -24.19
C ALA A 245 52.23 6.91 -24.53
N SER A 246 51.10 6.32 -24.95
CA SER A 246 49.95 7.06 -25.46
C SER A 246 49.11 7.63 -24.33
N THR A 247 48.79 8.91 -24.41
CA THR A 247 47.75 9.56 -23.64
C THR A 247 46.68 10.03 -24.62
N SER A 248 45.63 9.23 -24.76
CA SER A 248 44.62 9.42 -25.80
C SER A 248 43.22 9.58 -25.22
N SER A 249 42.40 10.39 -25.88
CA SER A 249 41.08 10.75 -25.38
C SER A 249 40.04 10.83 -26.49
N ILE A 250 38.80 10.46 -26.13
CA ILE A 250 37.60 10.74 -26.91
C ILE A 250 36.71 11.64 -26.05
N THR A 251 36.34 12.79 -26.60
CA THR A 251 35.42 13.74 -25.95
C THR A 251 34.18 13.90 -26.80
N LEU A 252 33.02 13.71 -26.18
CA LEU A 252 31.72 13.97 -26.77
C LEU A 252 31.13 15.19 -26.08
N GLN A 253 30.83 16.24 -26.83
CA GLN A 253 30.19 17.43 -26.30
C GLN A 253 29.20 18.02 -27.30
N SER A 254 28.29 18.85 -26.82
CA SER A 254 27.34 19.54 -27.68
C SER A 254 26.84 20.84 -27.05
N PRO A 255 27.45 21.99 -27.42
CA PRO A 255 27.02 23.29 -26.92
C PRO A 255 25.69 23.75 -27.54
N ASN A 256 25.28 23.17 -28.68
CA ASN A 256 24.06 23.54 -29.41
C ASN A 256 22.84 22.65 -29.11
N ASN A 257 22.91 21.80 -28.08
CA ASN A 257 21.86 20.84 -27.67
C ASN A 257 21.50 19.79 -28.73
N VAL A 258 22.37 19.54 -29.70
CA VAL A 258 22.20 18.48 -30.68
C VAL A 258 22.98 17.25 -30.21
N VAL A 259 22.32 16.10 -30.03
CA VAL A 259 23.00 14.89 -29.53
C VAL A 259 24.21 14.54 -30.39
N THR A 260 25.38 14.52 -29.77
CA THR A 260 26.64 13.99 -30.31
C THR A 260 26.73 12.50 -30.00
N SER A 261 27.20 11.67 -30.95
CA SER A 261 27.07 10.21 -30.83
C SER A 261 28.36 9.46 -31.14
N LEU A 262 28.76 8.56 -30.23
CA LEU A 262 29.74 7.50 -30.48
C LEU A 262 29.02 6.15 -30.40
N ASN A 263 29.00 5.38 -31.48
CA ASN A 263 28.37 4.08 -31.53
C ASN A 263 29.40 3.01 -31.86
N ILE A 264 29.54 2.02 -30.98
CA ILE A 264 30.50 0.92 -31.11
C ILE A 264 29.72 -0.38 -30.99
N THR A 265 29.80 -1.22 -32.03
CA THR A 265 29.13 -2.53 -32.03
C THR A 265 29.96 -3.58 -31.26
N GLY A 266 31.29 -3.45 -31.27
CA GLY A 266 32.19 -4.27 -30.46
C GLY A 266 32.45 -3.70 -29.06
N ASP A 267 33.64 -3.98 -28.56
CA ASP A 267 34.14 -3.52 -27.26
C ASP A 267 34.79 -2.13 -27.34
N LEU A 268 34.71 -1.37 -26.25
CA LEU A 268 35.51 -0.17 -26.04
C LEU A 268 36.50 -0.41 -24.90
N SER A 269 37.79 -0.26 -25.17
CA SER A 269 38.86 -0.40 -24.17
C SER A 269 39.56 0.92 -23.91
N LEU A 270 39.55 1.39 -22.66
CA LEU A 270 40.21 2.62 -22.21
C LEU A 270 41.48 2.24 -21.42
N GLY A 271 42.65 2.49 -22.00
CA GLY A 271 43.93 2.16 -21.38
C GLY A 271 44.09 0.67 -21.10
N ARG A 272 43.66 -0.16 -22.05
CA ARG A 272 43.85 -1.62 -22.04
C ARG A 272 44.28 -2.09 -23.40
N ASN A 273 45.26 -3.00 -23.45
CA ASN A 273 45.63 -3.73 -24.64
C ASN A 273 45.66 -5.24 -24.34
N THR A 274 45.94 -6.06 -25.36
CA THR A 274 46.06 -7.52 -25.26
C THR A 274 47.50 -8.02 -25.35
N SER A 275 48.46 -7.09 -25.36
CA SER A 275 49.89 -7.40 -25.41
C SER A 275 50.42 -7.68 -24.01
N THR A 276 51.71 -8.02 -23.89
CA THR A 276 52.41 -8.17 -22.60
C THR A 276 53.05 -6.86 -22.13
N ALA A 277 52.72 -5.73 -22.77
CA ALA A 277 53.25 -4.42 -22.44
C ALA A 277 52.10 -3.54 -21.98
N ALA A 278 52.36 -2.69 -20.98
CA ALA A 278 51.38 -1.75 -20.46
C ALA A 278 50.71 -0.95 -21.60
N ALA A 279 49.40 -0.80 -21.53
CA ALA A 279 48.69 0.22 -22.28
C ALA A 279 48.98 1.61 -21.70
N GLY A 280 48.55 2.63 -22.43
CA GLY A 280 48.70 4.02 -22.01
C GLY A 280 47.55 4.50 -21.13
N ASN A 281 47.29 5.81 -21.18
CA ASN A 281 46.22 6.47 -20.44
C ASN A 281 45.05 6.78 -21.38
N GLY A 282 43.98 5.99 -21.29
CA GLY A 282 42.80 6.13 -22.16
C GLY A 282 41.65 6.86 -21.46
N THR A 283 41.08 7.87 -22.10
CA THR A 283 39.94 8.62 -21.54
C THR A 283 38.74 8.65 -22.48
N LEU A 284 37.54 8.42 -21.94
CA LEU A 284 36.28 8.79 -22.56
C LEU A 284 35.58 9.86 -21.70
N THR A 285 35.26 11.01 -22.30
CA THR A 285 34.43 12.04 -21.66
C THR A 285 33.10 12.14 -22.40
N ALA A 286 32.01 11.80 -21.71
CA ALA A 286 30.64 11.99 -22.18
C ALA A 286 30.06 13.27 -21.56
N GLY A 287 30.36 14.41 -22.20
CA GLY A 287 29.95 15.75 -21.79
C GLY A 287 28.49 16.07 -22.11
N ARG A 288 28.16 17.37 -22.14
CA ARG A 288 26.78 17.85 -22.34
C ARG A 288 26.14 17.31 -23.63
N VAL A 289 24.93 16.77 -23.51
CA VAL A 289 24.06 16.31 -24.61
C VAL A 289 24.82 15.38 -25.57
N SER A 290 25.42 14.35 -24.99
CA SER A 290 26.17 13.33 -25.70
C SER A 290 25.63 11.93 -25.42
N ARG A 291 25.90 10.98 -26.33
CA ARG A 291 25.60 9.56 -26.14
C ARG A 291 26.75 8.71 -26.65
N ALA A 292 27.28 7.84 -25.80
CA ALA A 292 28.15 6.73 -26.19
C ALA A 292 27.38 5.41 -26.03
N THR A 293 27.24 4.64 -27.10
CA THR A 293 26.58 3.32 -27.09
C THR A 293 27.61 2.26 -27.46
N ILE A 294 27.84 1.31 -26.55
CA ILE A 294 28.79 0.21 -26.71
C ILE A 294 28.01 -1.11 -26.60
N GLN A 295 27.78 -1.80 -27.72
CA GLN A 295 27.01 -3.05 -27.68
C GLN A 295 27.79 -4.21 -27.05
N GLY A 296 29.12 -4.12 -27.00
CA GLY A 296 29.99 -5.04 -26.28
C GLY A 296 30.36 -4.59 -24.87
N THR A 297 31.61 -4.82 -24.51
CA THR A 297 32.20 -4.52 -23.21
C THR A 297 32.89 -3.16 -23.19
N LEU A 298 32.58 -2.34 -22.20
CA LEU A 298 33.37 -1.17 -21.83
C LEU A 298 34.41 -1.56 -20.78
N ASN A 299 35.67 -1.69 -21.19
CA ASN A 299 36.81 -1.96 -20.31
C ASN A 299 37.47 -0.65 -19.87
N ILE A 300 37.59 -0.42 -18.56
CA ILE A 300 38.13 0.82 -17.99
C ILE A 300 39.34 0.47 -17.12
N GLY A 301 40.56 0.74 -17.61
CA GLY A 301 41.80 0.53 -16.84
C GLY A 301 41.95 -0.90 -16.33
N ASN A 302 41.48 -1.87 -17.13
CA ASN A 302 41.56 -3.28 -16.82
C ASN A 302 42.78 -3.90 -17.49
N ASP A 303 43.94 -3.26 -17.42
CA ASP A 303 45.17 -3.79 -18.02
C ASP A 303 46.03 -4.49 -16.96
N PRO A 304 46.29 -5.81 -17.09
CA PRO A 304 47.18 -6.52 -16.19
C PRO A 304 48.59 -5.93 -16.12
N ASP A 305 49.03 -5.24 -17.17
CA ASP A 305 50.41 -4.77 -17.31
C ASP A 305 50.60 -3.28 -16.94
N GLY A 306 49.54 -2.55 -16.58
CA GLY A 306 49.65 -1.23 -15.93
C GLY A 306 49.03 -0.01 -16.64
N GLY A 307 48.31 -0.18 -17.76
CA GLY A 307 47.54 0.90 -18.38
C GLY A 307 46.42 1.46 -17.49
N THR A 308 46.04 2.73 -17.69
CA THR A 308 45.01 3.41 -16.90
C THR A 308 43.84 3.88 -17.75
N GLY A 309 42.62 3.71 -17.22
CA GLY A 309 41.40 4.08 -17.93
C GLY A 309 40.56 5.04 -17.13
N LEU A 310 40.05 6.09 -17.78
CA LEU A 310 39.16 7.07 -17.18
C LEU A 310 37.87 7.20 -17.98
N LEU A 311 36.75 6.94 -17.32
CA LEU A 311 35.42 7.29 -17.81
C LEU A 311 34.93 8.52 -17.06
N ARG A 312 34.78 9.64 -17.75
CA ARG A 312 34.20 10.87 -17.20
C ARG A 312 32.76 11.05 -17.70
N LEU A 313 31.83 11.03 -16.76
CA LEU A 313 30.38 11.12 -16.98
C LEU A 313 29.92 12.56 -16.75
N GLY A 314 30.25 13.42 -17.71
CA GLY A 314 29.86 14.83 -17.76
C GLY A 314 31.06 15.77 -17.83
N ASP A 315 30.80 17.06 -17.99
CA ASP A 315 31.80 18.12 -18.07
C ASP A 315 31.50 19.29 -17.10
N GLY A 316 30.53 19.09 -16.18
CA GLY A 316 30.01 20.11 -15.29
C GLY A 316 28.96 21.05 -15.91
N ASN A 317 28.76 21.01 -17.24
CA ASN A 317 27.89 21.94 -17.97
C ASN A 317 26.64 21.26 -18.58
N GLY A 318 26.46 19.95 -18.39
CA GLY A 318 25.24 19.23 -18.74
C GLY A 318 25.39 17.72 -18.67
N ALA A 319 24.29 17.00 -18.90
CA ALA A 319 24.24 15.55 -18.85
C ALA A 319 24.41 14.93 -20.25
N GLY A 320 25.17 13.83 -20.31
CA GLY A 320 25.22 12.86 -21.40
C GLY A 320 24.86 11.46 -20.92
N ASP A 321 24.94 10.49 -21.81
CA ASP A 321 24.66 9.07 -21.52
C ASP A 321 25.79 8.19 -22.05
N VAL A 322 26.22 7.23 -21.22
CA VAL A 322 27.08 6.12 -21.66
C VAL A 322 26.32 4.83 -21.39
N GLU A 323 26.13 4.03 -22.43
CA GLU A 323 25.44 2.75 -22.37
C GLU A 323 26.37 1.66 -22.86
N ALA A 324 26.53 0.60 -22.07
CA ALA A 324 27.32 -0.57 -22.44
C ALA A 324 26.57 -1.85 -22.08
N HIS A 325 26.78 -2.92 -22.84
CA HIS A 325 26.23 -4.22 -22.45
C HIS A 325 26.88 -4.70 -21.14
N THR A 326 28.22 -4.76 -21.13
CA THR A 326 29.02 -5.07 -19.93
C THR A 326 29.98 -3.93 -19.63
N VAL A 327 30.20 -3.62 -18.36
CA VAL A 327 31.22 -2.67 -17.91
C VAL A 327 32.20 -3.41 -17.01
N ILE A 328 33.49 -3.37 -17.33
CA ILE A 328 34.55 -3.92 -16.49
C ILE A 328 35.42 -2.77 -16.00
N LEU A 329 35.39 -2.52 -14.69
CA LEU A 329 36.28 -1.60 -14.02
C LEU A 329 37.50 -2.38 -13.51
N GLY A 330 38.68 -2.06 -14.02
CA GLY A 330 39.93 -2.63 -13.52
C GLY A 330 40.49 -1.89 -12.32
N SER A 331 41.60 -2.38 -11.76
CA SER A 331 42.25 -1.78 -10.59
C SER A 331 42.85 -0.39 -10.84
N SER A 332 43.20 -0.07 -12.09
CA SER A 332 43.66 1.26 -12.53
C SER A 332 42.56 2.02 -13.29
N GLY A 333 41.32 1.55 -13.23
CA GLY A 333 40.16 2.19 -13.82
C GLY A 333 39.50 3.19 -12.87
N THR A 334 39.08 4.33 -13.40
CA THR A 334 38.32 5.35 -12.65
C THR A 334 37.05 5.74 -13.39
N ILE A 335 35.96 5.92 -12.63
CA ILE A 335 34.71 6.53 -13.11
C ILE A 335 34.51 7.83 -12.36
N GLU A 336 34.49 8.95 -13.07
CA GLU A 336 34.17 10.27 -12.53
C GLU A 336 32.72 10.62 -12.86
N TYR A 337 31.86 10.64 -11.85
CA TYR A 337 30.47 11.06 -12.00
C TYR A 337 30.37 12.59 -11.89
N MET A 338 29.88 13.27 -12.93
CA MET A 338 29.67 14.72 -12.87
C MET A 338 28.19 15.08 -13.03
N ALA A 339 27.56 14.65 -14.13
CA ALA A 339 26.14 14.90 -14.38
C ALA A 339 25.47 13.85 -15.30
N SER A 340 26.27 13.00 -15.94
CA SER A 340 25.82 12.01 -16.92
C SER A 340 25.44 10.67 -16.28
N THR A 341 24.72 9.84 -17.04
CA THR A 341 24.31 8.49 -16.60
C THR A 341 25.19 7.41 -17.24
N LEU A 342 25.64 6.46 -16.42
CA LEU A 342 26.14 5.16 -16.91
C LEU A 342 25.00 4.14 -16.89
N THR A 343 24.75 3.48 -18.01
CA THR A 343 23.78 2.39 -18.16
C THR A 343 24.49 1.08 -18.47
N VAL A 344 24.16 0.03 -17.73
CA VAL A 344 24.49 -1.36 -18.04
C VAL A 344 23.24 -2.05 -18.57
N ASP A 345 23.29 -2.52 -19.81
CA ASP A 345 22.15 -3.09 -20.53
C ASP A 345 22.36 -4.59 -20.81
N GLY A 346 21.70 -5.45 -20.02
CA GLY A 346 21.71 -6.91 -20.17
C GLY A 346 22.98 -7.66 -19.74
N GLY A 347 24.13 -7.01 -19.63
CA GLY A 347 25.39 -7.65 -19.18
C GLY A 347 25.67 -7.44 -17.70
N SER A 348 26.92 -7.11 -17.33
CA SER A 348 27.30 -6.94 -15.92
C SER A 348 28.18 -5.73 -15.65
N LEU A 349 28.04 -5.12 -14.47
CA LEU A 349 29.09 -4.26 -13.90
C LEU A 349 30.04 -5.14 -13.08
N ILE A 350 31.24 -5.36 -13.60
CA ILE A 350 32.29 -6.14 -12.95
C ILE A 350 33.30 -5.17 -12.34
N THR A 351 33.52 -5.30 -11.03
CA THR A 351 34.48 -4.48 -10.28
C THR A 351 35.52 -5.36 -9.60
N PRO A 352 36.70 -4.84 -9.24
CA PRO A 352 37.72 -5.61 -8.53
C PRO A 352 37.22 -6.10 -7.16
N ALA A 353 37.81 -7.18 -6.65
CA ALA A 353 37.46 -7.68 -5.32
C ALA A 353 37.73 -6.62 -4.24
N GLY A 354 36.79 -6.43 -3.32
CA GLY A 354 36.89 -5.42 -2.27
C GLY A 354 36.64 -3.98 -2.73
N PHE A 355 36.33 -3.76 -4.01
CA PHE A 355 35.99 -2.45 -4.53
C PHE A 355 34.75 -1.88 -3.84
N GLN A 356 34.88 -0.67 -3.32
CA GLN A 356 33.81 0.08 -2.70
C GLN A 356 33.09 0.88 -3.79
N LEU A 357 31.87 0.48 -4.15
CA LEU A 357 31.05 1.26 -5.08
C LEU A 357 30.57 2.53 -4.38
N ASN A 358 31.21 3.65 -4.66
CA ASN A 358 30.81 4.97 -4.17
C ASN A 358 30.16 5.77 -5.30
N LEU A 359 28.83 5.76 -5.36
CA LEU A 359 28.07 6.57 -6.31
C LEU A 359 27.86 7.97 -5.70
N SER A 360 28.83 8.84 -5.94
CA SER A 360 28.79 10.26 -5.54
C SER A 360 29.37 11.12 -6.66
N PRO A 361 28.87 12.35 -6.88
CA PRO A 361 29.48 13.28 -7.80
C PRO A 361 30.93 13.56 -7.38
N SER A 362 31.82 13.59 -8.36
CA SER A 362 33.19 14.10 -8.22
C SER A 362 33.18 15.62 -8.03
N ALA A 363 34.31 16.22 -7.67
CA ALA A 363 34.40 17.67 -7.48
C ALA A 363 33.91 18.44 -8.73
N GLY A 364 32.96 19.37 -8.54
CA GLY A 364 32.31 20.11 -9.65
C GLY A 364 31.15 19.37 -10.33
N GLY A 365 30.82 18.14 -9.90
CA GLY A 365 29.65 17.40 -10.34
C GLY A 365 28.37 17.78 -9.59
N THR A 366 27.22 17.65 -10.24
CA THR A 366 25.89 17.92 -9.69
C THR A 366 25.08 16.64 -9.42
N LEU A 367 25.38 15.55 -10.13
CA LEU A 367 24.65 14.28 -10.03
C LEU A 367 25.52 13.08 -10.41
N ALA A 368 25.45 12.02 -9.60
CA ALA A 368 25.95 10.70 -9.97
C ALA A 368 24.79 9.76 -10.32
N SER A 369 24.79 9.17 -11.51
CA SER A 369 23.68 8.36 -12.01
C SER A 369 24.18 7.03 -12.59
N LEU A 370 23.66 5.93 -12.05
CA LEU A 370 23.95 4.57 -12.49
C LEU A 370 22.63 3.82 -12.73
N ARG A 371 22.53 3.11 -13.85
CA ARG A 371 21.30 2.41 -14.26
C ARG A 371 21.61 1.00 -14.73
N PHE A 372 20.85 0.03 -14.23
CA PHE A 372 20.83 -1.36 -14.68
C PHE A 372 19.47 -1.66 -15.33
N ILE A 373 19.48 -2.24 -16.54
CA ILE A 373 18.27 -2.61 -17.30
C ILE A 373 18.43 -3.97 -18.00
N ASN A 374 17.29 -4.51 -18.47
CA ASN A 374 17.20 -5.69 -19.34
C ASN A 374 17.94 -6.92 -18.80
N GLY A 375 17.86 -7.17 -17.49
CA GLY A 375 18.53 -8.31 -16.85
C GLY A 375 20.00 -8.07 -16.45
N ALA A 376 20.51 -6.83 -16.56
CA ALA A 376 21.87 -6.51 -16.15
C ALA A 376 22.14 -6.86 -14.68
N THR A 377 23.37 -7.27 -14.37
CA THR A 377 23.75 -7.70 -13.01
C THR A 377 24.91 -6.92 -12.42
N HIS A 378 24.95 -6.84 -11.09
CA HIS A 378 26.12 -6.40 -10.34
C HIS A 378 26.24 -7.17 -9.02
N ASN A 379 27.47 -7.50 -8.64
CA ASN A 379 27.78 -8.15 -7.37
C ASN A 379 28.82 -7.33 -6.58
N ALA A 380 28.35 -6.51 -5.65
CA ALA A 380 29.18 -5.68 -4.78
C ALA A 380 29.76 -6.53 -3.62
N THR A 381 31.08 -6.44 -3.45
CA THR A 381 31.85 -7.22 -2.45
C THR A 381 32.41 -6.36 -1.30
N ASN A 382 31.96 -5.12 -1.21
CA ASN A 382 32.23 -4.18 -0.13
C ASN A 382 31.05 -3.19 -0.06
N THR A 383 30.94 -2.42 1.02
CA THR A 383 29.83 -1.48 1.25
C THR A 383 29.57 -0.59 0.03
N THR A 384 28.34 -0.53 -0.44
CA THR A 384 27.92 0.41 -1.49
C THR A 384 27.40 1.67 -0.85
N PHE A 385 27.84 2.83 -1.35
CA PHE A 385 27.32 4.12 -0.95
C PHE A 385 26.61 4.81 -2.12
N ILE A 386 25.42 5.34 -1.85
CA ILE A 386 24.66 6.20 -2.74
C ILE A 386 24.58 7.59 -2.08
N ALA A 387 25.32 8.55 -2.62
CA ALA A 387 25.57 9.88 -2.04
C ALA A 387 26.35 9.82 -0.70
N ASN A 388 27.68 9.72 -0.78
CA ASN A 388 28.63 9.66 0.34
C ASN A 388 29.47 10.94 0.53
N ALA A 389 29.10 12.04 -0.12
CA ALA A 389 29.76 13.32 0.08
C ALA A 389 28.74 14.36 0.59
N PRO A 390 29.17 15.37 1.38
CA PRO A 390 28.31 16.48 1.74
C PRO A 390 27.68 17.12 0.49
N ASP A 391 26.41 17.49 0.58
CA ASP A 391 25.64 18.16 -0.50
C ASP A 391 25.63 17.40 -1.85
N SER A 392 25.94 16.09 -1.84
CA SER A 392 25.93 15.26 -3.04
C SER A 392 24.55 14.71 -3.38
N ASN A 393 24.27 14.59 -4.69
CA ASN A 393 23.07 13.91 -5.18
C ASN A 393 23.47 12.67 -5.99
N ALA A 394 22.83 11.54 -5.71
CA ALA A 394 23.07 10.29 -6.44
C ALA A 394 21.80 9.51 -6.70
N VAL A 395 21.72 8.88 -7.87
CA VAL A 395 20.58 8.04 -8.27
C VAL A 395 21.05 6.70 -8.82
N LEU A 396 20.63 5.61 -8.17
CA LEU A 396 20.76 4.25 -8.66
C LEU A 396 19.40 3.76 -9.18
N ARG A 397 19.37 3.18 -10.39
CA ARG A 397 18.17 2.56 -10.97
C ARG A 397 18.40 1.08 -11.26
N ILE A 398 17.49 0.22 -10.80
CA ILE A 398 17.51 -1.23 -11.01
C ILE A 398 16.17 -1.64 -11.64
N ASN A 399 16.13 -1.76 -12.96
CA ASN A 399 14.88 -1.90 -13.71
C ASN A 399 14.88 -3.14 -14.62
N ALA A 400 13.68 -3.50 -15.11
CA ALA A 400 13.51 -4.46 -16.21
C ALA A 400 14.27 -5.79 -15.99
N GLY A 401 14.02 -6.44 -14.84
CA GLY A 401 14.63 -7.73 -14.50
C GLY A 401 16.09 -7.67 -14.04
N ALA A 402 16.71 -6.47 -13.96
CA ALA A 402 18.07 -6.33 -13.47
C ALA A 402 18.23 -6.78 -12.00
N VAL A 403 19.42 -7.26 -11.66
CA VAL A 403 19.75 -7.80 -10.33
C VAL A 403 20.98 -7.10 -9.75
N PHE A 404 20.79 -6.38 -8.65
CA PHE A 404 21.88 -5.83 -7.85
C PHE A 404 22.05 -6.67 -6.57
N THR A 405 23.22 -7.26 -6.38
CA THR A 405 23.54 -8.04 -5.17
C THR A 405 24.64 -7.33 -4.40
N GLN A 406 24.36 -6.97 -3.15
CA GLN A 406 25.32 -6.57 -2.13
C GLN A 406 25.70 -7.83 -1.34
N ALA A 407 26.71 -8.58 -1.81
CA ALA A 407 27.07 -9.88 -1.26
C ALA A 407 27.73 -9.80 0.12
N THR A 408 28.48 -8.73 0.38
CA THR A 408 29.13 -8.46 1.67
C THR A 408 29.05 -6.97 1.99
N GLY A 409 29.09 -6.59 3.27
CA GLY A 409 28.93 -5.19 3.66
C GLY A 409 27.49 -4.68 3.54
N SER A 410 27.32 -3.36 3.68
CA SER A 410 26.01 -2.71 3.72
C SER A 410 25.73 -1.91 2.45
N MET A 411 24.48 -1.58 2.20
CA MET A 411 24.10 -0.53 1.25
C MET A 411 23.61 0.69 2.02
N ILE A 412 24.26 1.83 1.82
CA ILE A 412 23.96 3.08 2.55
C ILE A 412 23.53 4.15 1.55
N ILE A 413 22.34 4.70 1.76
CA ILE A 413 21.74 5.75 0.93
C ILE A 413 21.70 7.04 1.76
N GLY A 414 22.24 8.14 1.23
CA GLY A 414 22.34 9.42 1.96
C GLY A 414 23.25 9.31 3.18
N ALA A 415 24.53 9.02 2.94
CA ALA A 415 25.48 8.64 3.98
C ALA A 415 25.97 9.81 4.85
N GLN A 416 26.00 11.03 4.30
CA GLN A 416 26.53 12.24 4.93
C GLN A 416 25.45 13.31 5.12
N ALA A 417 25.64 14.23 6.07
CA ALA A 417 24.77 15.39 6.20
C ALA A 417 24.75 16.21 4.88
N GLY A 418 23.56 16.70 4.50
CA GLY A 418 23.35 17.42 3.23
C GLY A 418 23.27 16.53 1.98
N SER A 419 23.74 15.28 2.04
CA SER A 419 23.66 14.34 0.90
C SER A 419 22.23 13.86 0.63
N SER A 420 21.90 13.56 -0.62
CA SER A 420 20.62 13.03 -1.07
C SER A 420 20.81 11.83 -2.00
N GLY A 421 20.52 10.63 -1.49
CA GLY A 421 20.60 9.39 -2.26
C GLY A 421 19.21 8.92 -2.71
N THR A 422 19.11 8.42 -3.93
CA THR A 422 17.87 7.84 -4.46
C THR A 422 18.15 6.47 -5.07
N VAL A 423 17.37 5.47 -4.68
CA VAL A 423 17.37 4.14 -5.27
C VAL A 423 15.97 3.87 -5.81
N LEU A 424 15.86 3.65 -7.13
CA LEU A 424 14.62 3.35 -7.81
C LEU A 424 14.68 1.91 -8.35
N ILE A 425 13.70 1.08 -7.98
CA ILE A 425 13.64 -0.31 -8.39
C ILE A 425 12.30 -0.54 -9.11
N GLY A 426 12.37 -0.83 -10.41
CA GLY A 426 11.20 -1.02 -11.26
C GLY A 426 11.20 -2.39 -11.93
N GLY A 427 10.57 -3.39 -11.31
CA GLY A 427 10.62 -4.79 -11.78
C GLY A 427 12.02 -5.41 -11.75
N GLY A 428 12.94 -4.85 -10.95
CA GLY A 428 14.27 -5.39 -10.68
C GLY A 428 14.36 -6.04 -9.30
N THR A 429 15.54 -6.59 -8.99
CA THR A 429 15.84 -7.22 -7.70
C THR A 429 17.05 -6.57 -7.02
N LEU A 430 16.93 -6.26 -5.73
CA LEU A 430 18.04 -5.85 -4.87
C LEU A 430 18.19 -6.85 -3.71
N ASN A 431 19.33 -7.49 -3.61
CA ASN A 431 19.65 -8.40 -2.51
C ASN A 431 20.78 -7.80 -1.68
N THR A 432 20.61 -7.64 -0.37
CA THR A 432 21.66 -7.19 0.53
C THR A 432 21.89 -8.20 1.65
N ALA A 433 23.09 -8.78 1.69
CA ALA A 433 23.48 -9.69 2.76
C ALA A 433 23.68 -8.96 4.11
N GLY A 434 24.04 -7.67 4.04
CA GLY A 434 24.11 -6.79 5.20
C GLY A 434 22.90 -5.86 5.31
N LEU A 435 23.11 -4.79 6.08
CA LEU A 435 22.15 -3.73 6.33
C LEU A 435 21.85 -2.95 5.04
N LEU A 436 20.57 -2.67 4.80
CA LEU A 436 20.09 -1.64 3.88
C LEU A 436 19.64 -0.43 4.69
N ARG A 437 20.30 0.72 4.49
CA ARG A 437 20.00 1.94 5.25
C ARG A 437 19.57 3.06 4.33
N ALA A 438 18.31 3.47 4.45
CA ALA A 438 17.72 4.60 3.75
C ALA A 438 17.80 5.85 4.65
N GLY A 439 18.86 6.64 4.48
CA GLY A 439 19.08 7.89 5.20
C GLY A 439 19.92 7.61 6.45
N GLN A 440 21.25 7.58 6.30
CA GLN A 440 22.15 7.43 7.44
C GLN A 440 22.29 8.73 8.20
N SER A 441 22.69 9.80 7.49
CA SER A 441 22.81 11.16 8.03
C SER A 441 22.27 12.22 7.07
N GLY A 442 22.04 11.86 5.80
CA GLY A 442 21.42 12.69 4.78
C GLY A 442 19.96 12.31 4.49
N SER A 443 19.51 12.67 3.30
CA SER A 443 18.21 12.30 2.76
C SER A 443 18.30 11.04 1.90
N ALA A 444 17.30 10.17 1.97
CA ALA A 444 17.19 8.99 1.14
C ALA A 444 15.78 8.80 0.59
N GLN A 445 15.70 8.34 -0.65
CA GLN A 445 14.51 7.84 -1.30
C GLN A 445 14.76 6.39 -1.76
N LEU A 446 13.96 5.44 -1.29
CA LEU A 446 13.98 4.05 -1.73
C LEU A 446 12.60 3.69 -2.27
N ASN A 447 12.46 3.64 -3.59
CA ASN A 447 11.15 3.47 -4.23
C ASN A 447 11.12 2.19 -5.05
N LEU A 448 10.16 1.32 -4.73
CA LEU A 448 9.91 0.05 -5.39
C LEU A 448 8.60 0.12 -6.16
N THR A 449 8.63 -0.30 -7.42
CA THR A 449 7.48 -0.32 -8.34
C THR A 449 7.54 -1.54 -9.25
N ASN A 450 6.42 -1.83 -9.95
CA ASN A 450 6.35 -2.86 -10.99
C ASN A 450 6.81 -4.25 -10.51
N ALA A 451 6.31 -4.72 -9.36
CA ALA A 451 6.68 -6.00 -8.76
C ALA A 451 8.17 -6.16 -8.41
N ALA A 452 8.85 -5.05 -8.10
CA ALA A 452 10.23 -5.07 -7.62
C ALA A 452 10.39 -5.91 -6.35
N GLN A 453 11.56 -6.52 -6.20
CA GLN A 453 11.89 -7.40 -5.07
C GLN A 453 13.13 -6.86 -4.34
N VAL A 454 13.02 -6.67 -3.03
CA VAL A 454 14.15 -6.36 -2.16
C VAL A 454 14.25 -7.40 -1.06
N THR A 455 15.45 -7.95 -0.87
CA THR A 455 15.77 -8.74 0.32
C THR A 455 16.93 -8.07 1.03
N CYS A 456 16.79 -7.80 2.33
CA CYS A 456 17.87 -7.24 3.13
C CYS A 456 17.92 -7.88 4.51
N ARG A 457 19.08 -7.84 5.17
CA ARG A 457 19.18 -8.32 6.54
C ARG A 457 18.42 -7.41 7.49
N ASP A 458 18.88 -6.18 7.59
CA ASP A 458 18.26 -5.10 8.37
C ASP A 458 17.76 -4.03 7.40
N LEU A 459 16.63 -3.39 7.72
CA LEU A 459 16.15 -2.18 7.04
C LEU A 459 16.03 -1.04 8.04
N ASP A 460 16.96 -0.10 7.98
CA ASP A 460 16.93 1.12 8.78
C ASP A 460 16.49 2.31 7.90
N ILE A 461 15.50 3.07 8.35
CA ILE A 461 15.00 4.26 7.65
C ILE A 461 15.19 5.46 8.56
N ALA A 462 15.97 6.45 8.11
CA ALA A 462 16.37 7.65 8.86
C ALA A 462 17.14 7.32 10.16
N ALA A 463 18.32 6.74 10.03
CA ALA A 463 19.08 6.13 11.12
C ALA A 463 19.62 7.11 12.17
N SER A 464 20.03 8.33 11.78
CA SER A 464 20.61 9.33 12.70
C SER A 464 19.74 10.57 12.79
N ALA A 465 19.83 11.30 13.90
CA ALA A 465 19.15 12.58 14.07
C ALA A 465 19.44 13.54 12.91
N GLY A 466 18.40 14.23 12.41
CA GLY A 466 18.48 15.15 11.26
C GLY A 466 18.45 14.48 9.88
N SER A 467 18.55 13.15 9.79
CA SER A 467 18.38 12.43 8.53
C SER A 467 16.90 12.34 8.11
N ILE A 468 16.66 12.11 6.82
CA ILE A 468 15.33 11.87 6.26
C ILE A 468 15.38 10.58 5.45
N GLY A 469 14.51 9.63 5.74
CA GLY A 469 14.41 8.38 4.99
C GLY A 469 12.99 8.19 4.51
N ASN A 470 12.79 8.08 3.21
CA ASN A 470 11.49 7.77 2.63
C ASN A 470 11.57 6.48 1.83
N THR A 471 10.84 5.45 2.26
CA THR A 471 10.75 4.16 1.59
C THR A 471 9.32 3.92 1.13
N ILE A 472 9.14 3.68 -0.16
CA ILE A 472 7.85 3.41 -0.79
C ILE A 472 7.86 2.02 -1.42
N VAL A 473 6.94 1.17 -0.99
CA VAL A 473 6.73 -0.19 -1.48
C VAL A 473 5.39 -0.24 -2.23
N ASN A 474 5.41 0.06 -3.53
CA ASN A 474 4.21 0.18 -4.36
C ASN A 474 4.06 -1.07 -5.25
N GLY A 475 3.08 -1.92 -4.96
CA GLY A 475 2.84 -3.17 -5.70
C GLY A 475 4.07 -4.06 -5.82
N SER A 476 4.92 -4.05 -4.77
CA SER A 476 6.26 -4.63 -4.73
C SER A 476 6.51 -5.30 -3.38
N THR A 477 7.65 -5.98 -3.22
CA THR A 477 7.94 -6.73 -1.99
C THR A 477 9.29 -6.35 -1.38
N ILE A 478 9.30 -6.10 -0.07
CA ILE A 478 10.52 -6.10 0.76
C ILE A 478 10.46 -7.29 1.71
N THR A 479 11.54 -8.07 1.78
CA THR A 479 11.75 -9.08 2.82
C THR A 479 12.95 -8.68 3.66
N VAL A 480 12.70 -8.40 4.93
CA VAL A 480 13.72 -8.06 5.94
C VAL A 480 13.97 -9.29 6.79
N THR A 481 15.18 -9.83 6.80
CA THR A 481 15.43 -11.08 7.52
C THR A 481 15.62 -10.89 9.02
N GLU A 482 15.97 -9.69 9.47
CA GLU A 482 16.16 -9.31 10.87
C GLU A 482 15.30 -8.08 11.25
N ASP A 483 15.90 -6.94 11.57
CA ASP A 483 15.21 -5.78 12.15
C ASP A 483 14.70 -4.82 11.06
N LEU A 484 13.45 -4.36 11.21
CA LEU A 484 12.88 -3.24 10.47
C LEU A 484 12.73 -2.05 11.42
N VAL A 485 13.42 -0.95 11.17
CA VAL A 485 13.35 0.26 12.00
C VAL A 485 13.00 1.48 11.14
N VAL A 486 11.90 2.15 11.48
CA VAL A 486 11.41 3.37 10.83
C VAL A 486 11.60 4.56 11.77
N GLY A 487 12.37 5.56 11.34
CA GLY A 487 12.74 6.72 12.15
C GLY A 487 13.94 6.46 13.07
N GLY A 488 14.83 5.53 12.70
CA GLY A 488 15.89 5.09 13.59
C GLY A 488 16.79 4.01 13.00
N SER A 489 17.60 3.43 13.87
CA SER A 489 18.47 2.29 13.52
C SER A 489 18.37 1.18 14.53
N SER A 490 18.57 -0.05 14.05
CA SER A 490 18.78 -1.22 14.89
C SER A 490 20.01 -1.05 15.81
N ASN A 491 19.91 -1.46 17.07
CA ASN A 491 21.01 -1.41 18.06
C ASN A 491 21.48 -2.79 18.53
N GLY A 492 21.02 -3.86 17.87
CA GLY A 492 21.27 -5.25 18.23
C GLY A 492 20.35 -5.74 19.35
N SER A 493 20.15 -7.05 19.46
CA SER A 493 19.29 -7.68 20.49
C SER A 493 17.83 -7.20 20.51
N GLY A 494 17.30 -6.71 19.39
CA GLY A 494 15.92 -6.25 19.25
C GLY A 494 15.64 -4.81 19.73
N GLY A 495 16.66 -4.05 20.16
CA GLY A 495 16.46 -2.63 20.46
C GLY A 495 16.64 -1.72 19.24
N PHE A 496 16.23 -0.47 19.38
CA PHE A 496 16.41 0.58 18.38
C PHE A 496 16.95 1.87 19.01
N ASN A 497 17.66 2.66 18.21
CA ASN A 497 18.00 4.05 18.51
C ASN A 497 17.04 4.96 17.75
N ILE A 498 16.64 6.07 18.38
CA ILE A 498 15.86 7.11 17.71
C ILE A 498 16.77 7.88 16.77
N GLY A 499 16.34 8.03 15.52
CA GLY A 499 17.08 8.70 14.46
C GLY A 499 16.39 9.96 13.97
N GLY A 500 16.25 10.06 12.65
CA GLY A 500 15.65 11.19 11.95
C GLY A 500 14.19 10.92 11.55
N SER A 501 13.69 11.68 10.58
CA SER A 501 12.32 11.54 10.08
C SER A 501 12.23 10.37 9.10
N GLY A 502 11.68 9.24 9.56
CA GLY A 502 11.55 8.02 8.77
C GLY A 502 10.13 7.78 8.31
N PHE A 503 9.95 7.46 7.03
CA PHE A 503 8.67 7.18 6.42
C PHE A 503 8.74 5.84 5.68
N LEU A 504 7.85 4.91 6.05
CA LEU A 504 7.61 3.68 5.31
C LEU A 504 6.16 3.67 4.84
N THR A 505 5.96 3.65 3.52
CA THR A 505 4.64 3.52 2.90
C THR A 505 4.57 2.24 2.10
N ILE A 506 3.61 1.38 2.44
CA ILE A 506 3.29 0.16 1.69
C ILE A 506 1.96 0.40 0.98
N SER A 507 1.95 0.35 -0.35
CA SER A 507 0.77 0.72 -1.16
C SER A 507 0.50 -0.21 -2.34
N ASN A 508 -0.73 -0.16 -2.87
CA ASN A 508 -1.19 -0.85 -4.08
C ASN A 508 -0.89 -2.35 -4.10
N GLY A 509 -1.24 -3.07 -3.03
CA GLY A 509 -0.96 -4.51 -2.90
C GLY A 509 0.50 -4.83 -2.60
N GLY A 510 1.30 -3.84 -2.18
CA GLY A 510 2.66 -4.04 -1.73
C GLY A 510 2.72 -4.93 -0.47
N THR A 511 3.86 -5.56 -0.26
CA THR A 511 4.08 -6.43 0.91
C THR A 511 5.44 -6.17 1.54
N VAL A 512 5.47 -6.03 2.87
CA VAL A 512 6.71 -6.06 3.66
C VAL A 512 6.66 -7.26 4.59
N ASN A 513 7.70 -8.11 4.56
CA ASN A 513 7.82 -9.29 5.39
C ASN A 513 9.02 -9.15 6.34
N THR A 514 8.87 -9.57 7.61
CA THR A 514 9.99 -9.78 8.53
C THR A 514 10.04 -11.25 8.99
N SER A 515 11.21 -11.91 9.04
CA SER A 515 11.28 -13.38 9.20
C SER A 515 11.93 -13.95 10.48
N ALA A 516 12.60 -13.16 11.32
CA ALA A 516 13.35 -13.68 12.48
C ALA A 516 12.67 -13.58 13.86
N ASN A 517 11.34 -13.44 13.97
CA ASN A 517 10.66 -13.12 15.24
C ASN A 517 11.24 -11.84 15.89
N ARG A 518 11.71 -10.92 15.05
CA ARG A 518 12.33 -9.66 15.45
C ARG A 518 11.37 -8.49 15.26
N ILE A 519 11.68 -7.40 15.95
CA ILE A 519 10.75 -6.29 16.15
C ILE A 519 10.72 -5.40 14.90
N ALA A 520 9.52 -5.14 14.38
CA ALA A 520 9.29 -4.03 13.47
C ALA A 520 9.01 -2.78 14.32
N SER A 521 9.97 -1.86 14.37
CA SER A 521 9.91 -0.68 15.23
C SER A 521 9.62 0.59 14.42
N VAL A 522 8.59 1.33 14.82
CA VAL A 522 8.33 2.70 14.37
C VAL A 522 8.65 3.62 15.54
N THR A 523 9.79 4.31 15.48
CA THR A 523 10.25 5.19 16.56
C THR A 523 9.35 6.44 16.65
N SER A 524 9.55 7.28 17.67
CA SER A 524 8.79 8.53 17.82
C SER A 524 8.90 9.52 16.64
N THR A 525 9.92 9.39 15.80
CA THR A 525 10.12 10.18 14.57
C THR A 525 9.76 9.40 13.30
N GLY A 526 9.30 8.16 13.46
CA GLY A 526 8.88 7.27 12.40
C GLY A 526 7.39 7.38 12.07
N ARG A 527 7.06 7.11 10.81
CA ARG A 527 5.69 6.91 10.34
C ARG A 527 5.60 5.66 9.48
N LEU A 528 4.67 4.78 9.83
CA LEU A 528 4.27 3.61 9.05
C LEU A 528 2.88 3.86 8.46
N THR A 529 2.79 3.78 7.13
CA THR A 529 1.52 3.81 6.39
C THR A 529 1.34 2.48 5.65
N VAL A 530 0.22 1.80 5.89
CA VAL A 530 -0.13 0.54 5.20
C VAL A 530 -1.46 0.75 4.47
N ASP A 531 -1.40 0.95 3.16
CA ASP A 531 -2.50 1.39 2.30
C ASP A 531 -2.86 0.33 1.25
N HIS A 532 -4.03 -0.31 1.38
CA HIS A 532 -4.49 -1.42 0.53
C HIS A 532 -3.39 -2.47 0.31
N SER A 533 -2.65 -2.78 1.38
CA SER A 533 -1.38 -3.51 1.36
C SER A 533 -1.17 -4.31 2.65
N THR A 534 -0.06 -5.05 2.72
CA THR A 534 0.20 -5.98 3.83
C THR A 534 1.56 -5.79 4.48
N LEU A 535 1.59 -5.73 5.81
CA LEU A 535 2.78 -5.93 6.63
C LEU A 535 2.68 -7.29 7.33
N ASN A 536 3.61 -8.20 7.05
CA ASN A 536 3.73 -9.49 7.72
C ASN A 536 4.96 -9.46 8.64
N ALA A 537 4.74 -9.17 9.92
CA ALA A 537 5.79 -9.21 10.92
C ALA A 537 5.80 -10.57 11.64
N SER A 538 6.90 -11.32 11.54
CA SER A 538 7.03 -12.58 12.31
C SER A 538 7.21 -12.33 13.81
N GLY A 539 7.73 -11.15 14.19
CA GLY A 539 7.82 -10.69 15.57
C GLY A 539 6.88 -9.52 15.87
N ASN A 540 7.07 -8.91 17.04
CA ASN A 540 6.21 -7.81 17.50
C ASN A 540 6.35 -6.57 16.62
N VAL A 541 5.27 -5.80 16.48
CA VAL A 541 5.30 -4.45 15.92
C VAL A 541 5.21 -3.45 17.06
N LEU A 542 6.25 -2.65 17.24
CA LEU A 542 6.29 -1.60 18.25
C LEU A 542 6.17 -0.23 17.56
N CYS A 543 5.06 0.46 17.78
CA CYS A 543 4.78 1.77 17.22
C CYS A 543 4.74 2.86 18.29
N VAL A 544 5.87 3.55 18.45
CA VAL A 544 6.01 4.77 19.27
C VAL A 544 5.74 6.04 18.45
N GLY A 545 5.90 5.95 17.12
CA GLY A 545 5.59 7.01 16.17
C GLY A 545 4.14 6.97 15.69
N THR A 546 3.94 7.29 14.41
CA THR A 546 2.60 7.27 13.80
C THR A 546 2.34 5.99 13.03
N LEU A 547 1.19 5.35 13.28
CA LEU A 547 0.64 4.27 12.46
C LEU A 547 -0.61 4.77 11.73
N SER A 548 -0.64 4.59 10.41
CA SER A 548 -1.80 4.88 9.56
C SER A 548 -2.14 3.65 8.73
N LEU A 549 -3.33 3.08 8.96
CA LEU A 549 -3.84 1.91 8.24
C LEU A 549 -4.96 2.34 7.29
N ILE A 550 -4.83 2.12 5.99
CA ILE A 550 -5.85 2.54 5.00
C ILE A 550 -6.30 1.29 4.26
N ASN A 551 -7.34 0.62 4.73
CA ASN A 551 -7.76 -0.71 4.25
C ASN A 551 -6.59 -1.71 4.14
N GLY A 552 -5.62 -1.58 5.03
CA GLY A 552 -4.42 -2.42 5.06
C GLY A 552 -4.59 -3.65 5.95
N THR A 553 -3.62 -4.55 5.88
CA THR A 553 -3.52 -5.71 6.79
C THR A 553 -2.18 -5.71 7.50
N ILE A 554 -2.20 -5.85 8.82
CA ILE A 554 -1.00 -6.13 9.60
C ILE A 554 -1.16 -7.50 10.26
N ASN A 555 -0.24 -8.41 9.98
CA ASN A 555 -0.13 -9.71 10.64
C ASN A 555 1.08 -9.67 11.58
N SER A 556 0.86 -9.94 12.87
CA SER A 556 1.93 -10.00 13.87
C SER A 556 1.48 -10.81 15.10
N PRO A 557 2.39 -11.42 15.87
CA PRO A 557 2.03 -11.98 17.17
C PRO A 557 1.52 -10.93 18.17
N PHE A 558 2.03 -9.69 18.09
CA PHE A 558 1.75 -8.62 19.05
C PHE A 558 2.01 -7.24 18.44
N ILE A 559 1.13 -6.27 18.67
CA ILE A 559 1.30 -4.88 18.28
C ILE A 559 1.12 -3.96 19.48
N GLU A 560 2.08 -3.05 19.67
CA GLU A 560 2.04 -1.99 20.68
C GLU A 560 1.96 -0.62 20.01
N CYS A 561 1.01 0.19 20.43
CA CYS A 561 0.73 1.50 19.86
C CYS A 561 0.71 2.58 20.96
N TYR A 562 1.81 3.32 21.08
CA TYR A 562 2.02 4.29 22.17
C TYR A 562 1.64 5.75 21.83
N ASN A 563 1.36 6.03 20.57
CA ASN A 563 1.12 7.38 20.06
C ASN A 563 0.07 7.31 18.94
N THR A 564 -0.09 8.35 18.11
CA THR A 564 -1.12 8.45 17.08
C THR A 564 -1.24 7.19 16.20
N CYS A 565 -2.33 6.46 16.39
CA CYS A 565 -2.71 5.31 15.58
C CYS A 565 -4.12 5.50 15.05
N SER A 566 -4.28 5.42 13.74
CA SER A 566 -5.58 5.54 13.10
C SER A 566 -5.70 4.65 11.88
N GLY A 567 -6.94 4.35 11.49
CA GLY A 567 -7.16 3.70 10.20
C GLY A 567 -8.36 2.77 10.08
N SER A 568 -8.34 1.99 9.01
CA SER A 568 -9.29 0.93 8.64
C SER A 568 -8.58 -0.30 8.09
N GLY A 569 -9.19 -1.47 8.18
CA GLY A 569 -8.63 -2.72 7.67
C GLY A 569 -8.56 -3.84 8.70
N THR A 570 -7.48 -4.60 8.73
CA THR A 570 -7.31 -5.76 9.62
C THR A 570 -5.99 -5.69 10.38
N ILE A 571 -6.06 -5.81 11.70
CA ILE A 571 -4.93 -6.04 12.58
C ILE A 571 -5.09 -7.44 13.17
N ASN A 572 -4.42 -8.42 12.56
CA ASN A 572 -4.40 -9.81 13.01
C ASN A 572 -3.23 -10.00 13.98
N ALA A 573 -3.41 -9.49 15.20
CA ALA A 573 -2.43 -9.53 16.27
C ALA A 573 -3.11 -9.34 17.62
N ARG A 574 -2.43 -9.77 18.70
CA ARG A 574 -2.72 -9.22 20.02
C ARG A 574 -2.39 -7.74 20.00
N PHE A 575 -3.30 -6.90 20.47
CA PHE A 575 -3.18 -5.46 20.30
C PHE A 575 -3.20 -4.73 21.64
N PHE A 576 -2.24 -3.84 21.83
CA PHE A 576 -2.13 -2.96 22.98
C PHE A 576 -1.98 -1.51 22.51
N SER A 577 -2.68 -0.59 23.15
CA SER A 577 -2.49 0.84 22.92
C SER A 577 -2.61 1.68 24.18
N ASP A 578 -1.63 2.57 24.39
CA ASP A 578 -1.67 3.60 25.45
C ASP A 578 -2.41 4.87 25.01
N SER A 579 -2.73 4.96 23.72
CA SER A 579 -3.51 6.06 23.15
C SER A 579 -4.71 5.52 22.37
N ALA A 580 -5.72 6.37 22.20
CA ALA A 580 -6.94 5.97 21.51
C ALA A 580 -6.68 5.70 20.02
N PHE A 581 -6.94 4.47 19.59
CA PHE A 581 -6.93 4.14 18.17
C PHE A 581 -8.15 4.75 17.49
N THR A 582 -7.94 5.62 16.50
CA THR A 582 -9.04 6.31 15.79
C THR A 582 -9.42 5.61 14.51
N LEU A 583 -10.66 5.13 14.42
CA LEU A 583 -11.15 4.50 13.20
C LEU A 583 -11.39 5.54 12.11
N GLU A 584 -10.87 5.27 10.91
CA GLU A 584 -11.14 6.05 9.69
C GLU A 584 -12.02 5.27 8.69
N GLY A 585 -12.42 4.05 9.09
CA GLY A 585 -13.25 3.11 8.34
C GLY A 585 -13.44 1.82 9.16
N PRO A 586 -14.05 0.77 8.60
CA PRO A 586 -14.22 -0.51 9.30
C PRO A 586 -12.86 -1.11 9.71
N LEU A 587 -12.76 -1.59 10.95
CA LEU A 587 -11.54 -2.17 11.49
C LEU A 587 -11.86 -3.51 12.17
N THR A 588 -11.08 -4.54 11.83
CA THR A 588 -11.03 -5.80 12.57
C THR A 588 -9.74 -5.86 13.37
N ILE A 589 -9.83 -6.08 14.67
CA ILE A 589 -8.67 -6.22 15.56
C ILE A 589 -8.72 -7.55 16.30
N GLY A 590 -7.54 -8.09 16.58
CA GLY A 590 -7.36 -9.30 17.35
C GLY A 590 -7.07 -10.54 16.50
N ASN A 591 -6.73 -11.62 17.18
CA ASN A 591 -6.37 -12.90 16.59
C ASN A 591 -6.86 -14.07 17.46
N THR A 592 -6.40 -15.29 17.19
CA THR A 592 -6.82 -16.49 17.90
C THR A 592 -6.06 -16.77 19.20
N ALA A 593 -5.24 -15.83 19.69
CA ALA A 593 -4.57 -15.95 20.98
C ALA A 593 -5.46 -15.41 22.11
N THR A 594 -5.33 -15.96 23.31
CA THR A 594 -6.02 -15.46 24.52
C THR A 594 -5.61 -14.03 24.85
N ASN A 595 -6.54 -13.22 25.36
CA ASN A 595 -6.35 -11.79 25.63
C ASN A 595 -5.78 -11.05 24.41
N SER A 596 -6.36 -11.28 23.25
CA SER A 596 -5.95 -10.59 22.01
C SER A 596 -6.43 -9.15 21.96
N VAL A 597 -7.53 -8.86 22.62
CA VAL A 597 -8.08 -7.52 22.81
C VAL A 597 -8.19 -7.26 24.31
N ASP A 598 -7.18 -6.61 24.88
CA ASP A 598 -7.11 -6.33 26.30
C ASP A 598 -6.87 -4.83 26.59
N ARG A 599 -7.86 -4.19 27.21
CA ARG A 599 -7.86 -2.78 27.65
C ARG A 599 -7.44 -1.79 26.56
N ILE A 600 -8.00 -1.94 25.37
CA ILE A 600 -7.68 -1.07 24.23
C ILE A 600 -8.52 0.22 24.31
N LEU A 601 -7.86 1.38 24.20
CA LEU A 601 -8.53 2.67 24.04
C LEU A 601 -8.96 2.88 22.58
N MET A 602 -10.23 3.23 22.35
CA MET A 602 -10.81 3.28 21.00
C MET A 602 -11.62 4.55 20.74
N ASN A 603 -11.46 5.14 19.56
CA ASN A 603 -12.37 6.12 19.00
C ASN A 603 -13.04 5.51 17.76
N VAL A 604 -14.24 4.94 17.94
CA VAL A 604 -14.93 4.16 16.90
C VAL A 604 -15.58 5.05 15.84
N GLY A 605 -15.96 6.27 16.21
CA GLY A 605 -16.62 7.19 15.28
C GLY A 605 -17.93 6.60 14.70
N PRO A 606 -18.25 6.85 13.42
CA PRO A 606 -19.39 6.26 12.73
C PRO A 606 -19.10 4.87 12.12
N HIS A 607 -17.98 4.25 12.46
CA HIS A 607 -17.48 3.04 11.79
C HIS A 607 -17.76 1.76 12.58
N THR A 608 -17.44 0.62 11.96
CA THR A 608 -17.55 -0.69 12.60
C THR A 608 -16.21 -1.14 13.17
N LEU A 609 -16.18 -1.42 14.47
CA LEU A 609 -15.11 -2.15 15.13
C LEU A 609 -15.52 -3.61 15.29
N THR A 610 -14.68 -4.55 14.86
CA THR A 610 -14.86 -5.99 15.10
C THR A 610 -13.70 -6.52 15.91
N CYS A 611 -13.99 -6.99 17.12
CA CYS A 611 -13.01 -7.59 18.02
C CYS A 611 -13.04 -9.12 17.89
N ILE A 612 -11.88 -9.69 17.60
CA ILE A 612 -11.63 -11.13 17.58
C ILE A 612 -10.78 -11.46 18.81
N ASP A 613 -11.41 -12.10 19.78
CA ASP A 613 -10.76 -12.64 20.97
C ASP A 613 -11.39 -14.01 21.25
N PRO A 614 -10.62 -15.10 21.46
CA PRO A 614 -11.15 -16.37 21.93
C PRO A 614 -11.82 -16.27 23.31
N ASP A 615 -11.37 -15.33 24.13
CA ASP A 615 -11.96 -14.95 25.40
C ASP A 615 -12.92 -13.75 25.21
N VAL A 616 -13.27 -13.05 26.29
CA VAL A 616 -14.04 -11.81 26.20
C VAL A 616 -13.11 -10.67 25.79
N ALA A 617 -13.48 -9.93 24.75
CA ALA A 617 -12.75 -8.74 24.33
C ALA A 617 -12.89 -7.64 25.41
N VAL A 618 -11.79 -7.07 25.88
CA VAL A 618 -11.79 -6.03 26.91
C VAL A 618 -11.44 -4.68 26.27
N LEU A 619 -12.34 -3.71 26.42
CA LEU A 619 -12.08 -2.33 26.06
C LEU A 619 -11.75 -1.51 27.31
N ALA A 620 -10.89 -0.51 27.12
CA ALA A 620 -10.70 0.58 28.07
C ALA A 620 -11.57 1.79 27.62
N ASP A 621 -11.16 3.01 28.00
CA ASP A 621 -11.85 4.23 27.59
C ASP A 621 -12.13 4.27 26.08
N THR A 622 -13.42 4.28 25.74
CA THR A 622 -13.90 4.12 24.38
C THR A 622 -14.96 5.17 24.05
N THR A 623 -14.83 5.79 22.87
CA THR A 623 -15.86 6.69 22.32
C THR A 623 -16.50 6.09 21.07
N ILE A 624 -17.82 6.21 20.95
CA ILE A 624 -18.61 5.76 19.79
C ILE A 624 -19.48 6.91 19.27
N ALA A 625 -19.52 7.13 17.96
CA ALA A 625 -20.27 8.26 17.36
C ALA A 625 -21.07 7.81 16.13
N GLY A 626 -22.06 6.97 16.36
CA GLY A 626 -22.93 6.35 15.35
C GLY A 626 -22.44 4.99 14.86
N GLY A 627 -21.29 4.53 15.34
CA GLY A 627 -20.66 3.27 14.93
C GLY A 627 -21.29 2.01 15.54
N VAL A 628 -20.63 0.88 15.26
CA VAL A 628 -21.00 -0.45 15.75
C VAL A 628 -19.77 -1.15 16.32
N ILE A 629 -19.90 -1.76 17.49
CA ILE A 629 -18.88 -2.64 18.08
C ILE A 629 -19.40 -4.07 18.04
N ASN A 630 -18.67 -4.97 17.39
CA ASN A 630 -18.91 -6.41 17.39
C ASN A 630 -17.80 -7.09 18.20
N ALA A 631 -18.13 -8.14 18.94
CA ALA A 631 -17.14 -8.99 19.60
C ALA A 631 -17.58 -10.46 19.52
N THR A 632 -16.66 -11.34 19.12
CA THR A 632 -16.99 -12.74 18.78
C THR A 632 -17.46 -13.55 20.00
N ASN A 633 -16.83 -13.33 21.16
CA ASN A 633 -17.13 -14.05 22.40
C ASN A 633 -17.53 -13.09 23.54
N GLY A 634 -18.14 -11.96 23.17
CA GLY A 634 -18.58 -10.93 24.10
C GLY A 634 -17.54 -9.84 24.36
N LEU A 635 -18.00 -8.80 25.04
CA LEU A 635 -17.28 -7.56 25.33
C LEU A 635 -17.31 -7.28 26.84
N ARG A 636 -16.24 -6.74 27.40
CA ARG A 636 -16.17 -6.31 28.82
C ARG A 636 -15.63 -4.89 28.94
N LEU A 637 -16.22 -4.13 29.86
CA LEU A 637 -15.70 -2.84 30.33
C LEU A 637 -15.34 -2.96 31.83
N PHE A 638 -14.09 -2.67 32.21
CA PHE A 638 -13.66 -2.78 33.60
C PHE A 638 -14.07 -1.58 34.45
N GLY A 639 -14.06 -1.77 35.77
CA GLY A 639 -14.30 -0.69 36.73
C GLY A 639 -13.24 0.40 36.62
N GLY A 640 -13.68 1.65 36.42
CA GLY A 640 -12.83 2.81 36.19
C GLY A 640 -12.82 3.29 34.74
N ASP A 641 -13.12 2.40 33.78
CA ASP A 641 -13.15 2.73 32.35
C ASP A 641 -14.52 3.29 31.92
N ILE A 642 -14.50 4.08 30.85
CA ILE A 642 -15.68 4.79 30.33
C ILE A 642 -15.95 4.41 28.87
N LEU A 643 -17.16 3.95 28.57
CA LEU A 643 -17.69 3.89 27.21
C LEU A 643 -18.68 5.03 27.01
N SER A 644 -18.41 5.94 26.08
CA SER A 644 -19.24 7.13 25.87
C SER A 644 -19.68 7.35 24.43
N GLY A 645 -20.81 8.03 24.24
CA GLY A 645 -21.26 8.48 22.93
C GLY A 645 -22.64 7.97 22.49
N PHE A 646 -22.77 7.53 21.24
CA PHE A 646 -23.98 6.91 20.72
C PHE A 646 -23.64 5.89 19.62
N GLY A 647 -24.43 4.82 19.48
CA GLY A 647 -24.16 3.75 18.52
C GLY A 647 -24.70 2.40 18.99
N THR A 648 -24.17 1.32 18.42
CA THR A 648 -24.62 -0.06 18.72
C THR A 648 -23.49 -0.92 19.28
N ILE A 649 -23.76 -1.62 20.37
CA ILE A 649 -22.95 -2.73 20.87
C ILE A 649 -23.67 -4.02 20.48
N ASN A 650 -23.09 -4.72 19.50
CA ASN A 650 -23.65 -5.90 18.88
C ASN A 650 -22.91 -7.17 19.35
N SER A 651 -22.93 -7.38 20.66
CA SER A 651 -22.38 -8.56 21.32
C SER A 651 -22.97 -8.69 22.73
N ASP A 652 -22.73 -9.81 23.39
CA ASP A 652 -22.85 -9.89 24.84
C ASP A 652 -21.89 -8.88 25.49
N PHE A 653 -22.30 -8.26 26.60
CA PHE A 653 -21.63 -7.15 27.23
C PHE A 653 -21.63 -7.26 28.77
N ASP A 654 -20.45 -7.43 29.34
CA ASP A 654 -20.19 -7.45 30.79
C ASP A 654 -19.69 -6.07 31.25
N ASN A 655 -20.57 -5.31 31.88
CA ASN A 655 -20.33 -3.93 32.31
C ASN A 655 -19.96 -3.86 33.80
N LEU A 656 -18.69 -3.57 34.07
CA LEU A 656 -18.18 -3.22 35.40
C LEU A 656 -17.81 -1.72 35.50
N GLY A 657 -17.79 -1.01 34.38
CA GLY A 657 -17.39 0.39 34.25
C GLY A 657 -18.57 1.37 34.11
N THR A 658 -18.33 2.48 33.42
CA THR A 658 -19.35 3.51 33.17
C THR A 658 -19.69 3.61 31.69
N VAL A 659 -20.94 3.36 31.34
CA VAL A 659 -21.48 3.66 30.01
C VAL A 659 -22.27 4.96 30.08
N THR A 660 -21.93 5.95 29.27
CA THR A 660 -22.62 7.25 29.23
C THR A 660 -22.95 7.66 27.81
N SER A 661 -24.23 7.68 27.44
CA SER A 661 -24.61 8.22 26.15
C SER A 661 -24.71 9.76 26.18
N ASN A 662 -24.37 10.45 25.08
CA ASN A 662 -24.33 11.92 25.05
C ASN A 662 -25.24 12.56 23.98
N THR A 663 -26.01 11.77 23.22
CA THR A 663 -26.97 12.27 22.23
C THR A 663 -28.33 11.56 22.37
N THR A 664 -29.38 12.12 21.78
CA THR A 664 -30.73 11.52 21.80
C THR A 664 -30.81 10.16 21.11
N ALA A 665 -29.86 9.80 20.25
CA ALA A 665 -29.78 8.49 19.61
C ALA A 665 -29.45 7.38 20.63
N GLY A 666 -28.65 7.70 21.66
CA GLY A 666 -28.32 6.77 22.72
C GLY A 666 -27.38 5.62 22.32
N ILE A 667 -27.19 4.69 23.26
CA ILE A 667 -26.46 3.44 23.02
C ILE A 667 -27.47 2.29 22.95
N THR A 668 -27.40 1.51 21.88
CA THR A 668 -28.24 0.31 21.67
C THR A 668 -27.44 -0.96 21.94
N PHE A 669 -28.01 -1.87 22.72
CA PHE A 669 -27.49 -3.21 22.97
C PHE A 669 -28.36 -4.24 22.26
N THR A 670 -27.75 -5.20 21.59
CA THR A 670 -28.47 -6.32 20.94
C THR A 670 -28.23 -7.68 21.60
N GLY A 671 -27.19 -7.83 22.42
CA GLY A 671 -26.84 -9.05 23.14
C GLY A 671 -27.24 -9.04 24.62
N ASN A 672 -26.66 -9.94 25.39
CA ASN A 672 -26.87 -10.04 26.84
C ASN A 672 -26.02 -9.01 27.59
N VAL A 673 -26.66 -8.13 28.35
CA VAL A 673 -25.99 -7.10 29.15
C VAL A 673 -26.03 -7.46 30.62
N VAL A 674 -24.86 -7.63 31.23
CA VAL A 674 -24.71 -7.83 32.68
C VAL A 674 -24.08 -6.58 33.29
N SER A 675 -24.75 -5.94 34.26
CA SER A 675 -24.27 -4.70 34.89
C SER A 675 -24.44 -4.77 36.41
N THR A 676 -23.64 -5.60 37.08
CA THR A 676 -23.75 -5.86 38.52
C THR A 676 -23.15 -4.73 39.37
N SER A 677 -22.03 -4.15 38.92
CA SER A 677 -21.38 -2.99 39.55
C SER A 677 -21.19 -1.79 38.61
N GLY A 678 -21.34 -2.00 37.30
CA GLY A 678 -21.24 -0.94 36.31
C GLY A 678 -22.47 -0.02 36.28
N GLN A 679 -22.29 1.17 35.72
CA GLN A 679 -23.35 2.16 35.51
C GLN A 679 -23.68 2.27 34.03
N LEU A 680 -24.97 2.32 33.70
CA LEU A 680 -25.48 2.73 32.38
C LEU A 680 -26.24 4.05 32.56
N GLY A 681 -25.79 5.12 31.92
CA GLY A 681 -26.36 6.46 32.08
C GLY A 681 -26.24 7.32 30.83
N GLY A 682 -26.42 8.64 31.01
CA GLY A 682 -26.42 9.61 29.93
C GLY A 682 -27.82 9.96 29.41
N THR A 683 -27.94 10.20 28.11
CA THR A 683 -29.19 10.64 27.45
C THR A 683 -30.21 9.52 27.21
N ARG A 684 -29.80 8.35 26.70
CA ARG A 684 -30.66 7.23 26.32
C ARG A 684 -29.90 5.91 26.24
N ILE A 685 -30.45 4.89 26.87
CA ILE A 685 -30.06 3.48 26.74
C ILE A 685 -31.20 2.71 26.09
N HIS A 686 -30.87 1.86 25.12
CA HIS A 686 -31.83 1.09 24.36
C HIS A 686 -31.46 -0.40 24.30
N PHE A 687 -32.44 -1.27 24.52
CA PHE A 687 -32.30 -2.72 24.44
C PHE A 687 -33.13 -3.26 23.28
N ALA A 688 -32.44 -3.75 22.24
CA ALA A 688 -33.10 -4.24 21.02
C ALA A 688 -33.83 -5.57 21.24
N SER A 689 -34.63 -5.99 20.25
CA SER A 689 -35.31 -7.28 20.29
C SER A 689 -34.33 -8.44 20.48
N GLY A 690 -34.64 -9.36 21.40
CA GLY A 690 -33.79 -10.51 21.75
C GLY A 690 -32.66 -10.22 22.75
N SER A 691 -32.40 -8.95 23.07
CA SER A 691 -31.41 -8.58 24.08
C SER A 691 -31.91 -8.85 25.50
N THR A 692 -30.97 -8.99 26.44
CA THR A 692 -31.29 -9.07 27.87
C THR A 692 -30.50 -8.04 28.65
N TYR A 693 -31.05 -7.60 29.77
CA TYR A 693 -30.35 -6.81 30.78
C TYR A 693 -30.49 -7.52 32.12
N THR A 694 -29.39 -7.70 32.85
CA THR A 694 -29.38 -8.18 34.23
C THR A 694 -28.44 -7.33 35.05
N GLY A 695 -28.97 -6.59 36.03
CA GLY A 695 -28.10 -5.81 36.90
C GLY A 695 -28.84 -4.79 37.76
N ARG A 696 -28.04 -3.89 38.36
CA ARG A 696 -28.52 -2.80 39.18
C ARG A 696 -28.06 -1.48 38.57
N ASN A 697 -28.94 -0.49 38.54
CA ASN A 697 -28.57 0.82 38.02
C ASN A 697 -29.19 1.95 38.82
N VAL A 698 -28.39 2.90 39.29
CA VAL A 698 -28.82 4.02 40.13
C VAL A 698 -28.69 5.39 39.43
N SER A 699 -28.48 5.40 38.11
CA SER A 699 -28.35 6.63 37.32
C SER A 699 -29.73 7.19 36.96
N ALA A 700 -30.28 8.01 37.85
CA ALA A 700 -31.41 8.88 37.51
C ALA A 700 -30.94 9.96 36.51
N GLY A 701 -31.75 10.28 35.50
CA GLY A 701 -31.42 11.24 34.45
C GLY A 701 -31.25 10.66 33.04
N THR A 702 -31.51 9.36 32.85
CA THR A 702 -31.31 8.67 31.57
C THR A 702 -32.60 8.04 31.07
N LYS A 703 -32.86 8.13 29.77
CA LYS A 703 -33.98 7.43 29.13
C LYS A 703 -33.70 5.94 28.98
N TRP A 704 -34.65 5.09 29.31
CA TRP A 704 -34.52 3.63 29.19
C TRP A 704 -35.59 3.06 28.28
N HIS A 705 -35.17 2.48 27.16
CA HIS A 705 -36.07 1.94 26.15
C HIS A 705 -35.77 0.48 25.89
N SER A 706 -36.80 -0.30 25.58
CA SER A 706 -36.62 -1.67 25.12
C SER A 706 -37.67 -2.10 24.10
N ASP A 707 -37.23 -2.90 23.13
CA ASP A 707 -38.09 -3.45 22.08
C ASP A 707 -38.80 -4.73 22.54
N ALA A 708 -39.86 -5.09 21.81
CA ALA A 708 -40.54 -6.36 22.00
C ALA A 708 -39.57 -7.55 21.83
N GLY A 709 -39.65 -8.52 22.75
CA GLY A 709 -38.75 -9.68 22.79
C GLY A 709 -37.46 -9.47 23.60
N SER A 710 -37.19 -8.27 24.13
CA SER A 710 -36.13 -8.06 25.13
C SER A 710 -36.56 -8.52 26.53
N THR A 711 -35.62 -8.74 27.46
CA THR A 711 -35.92 -9.03 28.88
C THR A 711 -35.02 -8.21 29.81
N LEU A 712 -35.62 -7.42 30.70
CA LEU A 712 -34.90 -6.55 31.64
C LEU A 712 -35.10 -7.05 33.06
N THR A 713 -34.02 -7.45 33.71
CA THR A 713 -33.98 -7.96 35.09
C THR A 713 -33.22 -7.00 35.99
N PHE A 714 -33.94 -6.36 36.91
CA PHE A 714 -33.36 -5.51 37.94
C PHE A 714 -33.10 -6.36 39.19
N THR A 715 -31.84 -6.70 39.43
CA THR A 715 -31.41 -7.58 40.53
C THR A 715 -31.61 -6.93 41.90
N ALA A 716 -31.49 -7.71 42.98
CA ALA A 716 -31.64 -7.27 44.37
C ALA A 716 -30.93 -5.92 44.69
N GLY A 717 -31.60 -5.08 45.48
CA GLY A 717 -31.16 -3.72 45.81
C GLY A 717 -31.88 -2.64 45.00
N THR A 718 -31.55 -1.37 45.24
CA THR A 718 -32.27 -0.24 44.63
C THR A 718 -31.73 0.15 43.27
N SER A 719 -32.58 0.17 42.25
CA SER A 719 -32.33 0.78 40.94
C SER A 719 -33.19 2.02 40.74
N SER A 720 -32.68 3.04 40.06
CA SER A 720 -33.36 4.28 39.69
C SER A 720 -33.03 4.66 38.26
N ILE A 721 -34.05 4.84 37.43
CA ILE A 721 -33.94 5.12 35.98
C ILE A 721 -34.99 6.16 35.55
N GLY A 722 -34.80 6.75 34.35
CA GLY A 722 -35.67 7.80 33.82
C GLY A 722 -35.12 9.21 34.06
N ASP A 723 -35.45 10.14 33.17
CA ASP A 723 -34.94 11.52 33.12
C ASP A 723 -35.98 12.61 33.45
N SER A 724 -37.12 12.24 34.05
CA SER A 724 -38.28 13.12 34.28
C SER A 724 -38.95 13.66 33.01
N SER A 725 -38.62 13.18 31.81
CA SER A 725 -39.39 13.49 30.59
C SER A 725 -40.62 12.59 30.45
N THR A 726 -41.48 12.86 29.46
CA THR A 726 -42.71 12.08 29.19
C THR A 726 -42.46 10.79 28.40
N ASP A 727 -41.22 10.56 28.02
CA ASP A 727 -40.73 9.39 27.27
C ASP A 727 -39.42 8.96 27.96
N ALA A 728 -39.45 8.92 29.29
CA ALA A 728 -38.27 8.63 30.10
C ALA A 728 -38.04 7.12 30.16
N VAL A 729 -39.12 6.34 30.24
CA VAL A 729 -39.05 4.88 30.32
C VAL A 729 -40.11 4.26 29.42
N ALA A 730 -39.67 3.46 28.44
CA ALA A 730 -40.54 2.79 27.48
C ALA A 730 -40.11 1.33 27.29
N PHE A 731 -40.83 0.38 27.88
CA PHE A 731 -40.51 -1.04 27.79
C PHE A 731 -41.56 -1.81 27.01
N ALA A 732 -41.14 -2.46 25.92
CA ALA A 732 -41.98 -3.36 25.14
C ALA A 732 -41.64 -4.85 25.34
N GLY A 733 -40.52 -5.17 26.00
CA GLY A 733 -40.08 -6.54 26.33
C GLY A 733 -40.70 -7.12 27.60
N ASN A 734 -39.99 -7.99 28.31
CA ASN A 734 -40.34 -8.48 29.65
C ASN A 734 -39.61 -7.68 30.73
N LEU A 735 -40.22 -7.53 31.90
CA LEU A 735 -39.64 -6.86 33.06
C LEU A 735 -39.67 -7.76 34.30
N ASP A 736 -38.52 -8.07 34.88
CA ASP A 736 -38.37 -8.79 36.16
C ASP A 736 -37.71 -7.88 37.19
N ILE A 737 -38.38 -7.65 38.30
CA ILE A 737 -37.95 -6.75 39.38
C ILE A 737 -37.69 -7.62 40.61
N GLN A 738 -36.42 -7.93 40.83
CA GLN A 738 -35.95 -8.69 41.98
C GLN A 738 -35.48 -7.77 43.12
N GLY A 739 -35.08 -6.54 42.76
CA GLY A 739 -34.74 -5.44 43.64
C GLY A 739 -35.87 -4.42 43.81
N SER A 740 -35.56 -3.22 44.31
CA SER A 740 -36.48 -2.08 44.21
C SER A 740 -36.21 -1.26 42.93
N LEU A 741 -37.24 -0.91 42.17
CA LEU A 741 -37.12 -0.11 40.94
C LEU A 741 -37.85 1.23 41.06
N PHE A 742 -37.11 2.32 40.96
CA PHE A 742 -37.62 3.69 40.91
C PHE A 742 -37.62 4.21 39.47
N LEU A 743 -38.80 4.58 38.97
CA LEU A 743 -38.97 5.19 37.66
C LEU A 743 -39.25 6.68 37.80
N ASN A 744 -38.48 7.48 37.08
CA ASN A 744 -38.62 8.92 37.01
C ASN A 744 -39.13 9.32 35.61
N ASP A 745 -40.44 9.16 35.39
CA ASP A 745 -41.14 9.45 34.14
C ASP A 745 -42.35 10.35 34.42
N THR A 746 -42.44 11.53 33.77
CA THR A 746 -43.57 12.46 33.97
C THR A 746 -44.81 12.07 33.17
N GLY A 747 -44.67 11.28 32.11
CA GLY A 747 -45.74 10.82 31.23
C GLY A 747 -46.53 9.65 31.80
N GLY A 748 -46.04 9.04 32.88
CA GLY A 748 -46.54 7.79 33.42
C GLY A 748 -45.80 6.59 32.82
N PHE A 749 -46.15 5.38 33.26
CA PHE A 749 -45.47 4.16 32.85
C PHE A 749 -46.46 3.12 32.36
N ALA A 750 -46.33 2.69 31.11
CA ALA A 750 -47.07 1.54 30.60
C ALA A 750 -46.28 0.27 30.92
N MET A 751 -46.83 -0.60 31.77
CA MET A 751 -46.20 -1.86 32.09
C MET A 751 -46.07 -2.74 30.83
N PRO A 752 -44.91 -3.38 30.62
CA PRO A 752 -44.71 -4.29 29.50
C PRO A 752 -45.65 -5.52 29.55
N PRO A 753 -45.75 -6.28 28.44
CA PRO A 753 -46.60 -7.47 28.36
C PRO A 753 -46.46 -8.47 29.50
N ASN A 754 -45.24 -8.67 30.02
CA ASN A 754 -45.01 -9.49 31.21
C ASN A 754 -44.14 -8.72 32.21
N THR A 755 -44.68 -8.49 33.40
CA THR A 755 -43.98 -7.85 34.52
C THR A 755 -44.04 -8.77 35.75
N THR A 756 -42.91 -9.02 36.38
CA THR A 756 -42.79 -9.80 37.63
C THR A 756 -42.12 -8.96 38.71
N ILE A 757 -42.64 -8.98 39.93
CA ILE A 757 -42.04 -8.32 41.11
C ILE A 757 -41.80 -9.37 42.19
N ARG A 758 -40.58 -9.49 42.74
CA ARG A 758 -40.20 -10.60 43.65
C ARG A 758 -40.06 -10.24 45.13
N GLY A 759 -40.92 -9.38 45.66
CA GLY A 759 -41.02 -9.07 47.11
C GLY A 759 -40.51 -7.70 47.51
N ASP A 760 -39.77 -7.03 46.64
CA ASP A 760 -39.30 -5.65 46.82
C ASP A 760 -40.32 -4.62 46.27
N GLY A 761 -39.95 -3.33 46.26
CA GLY A 761 -40.83 -2.23 45.86
C GLY A 761 -40.65 -1.76 44.41
N PHE A 762 -41.74 -1.46 43.72
CA PHE A 762 -41.79 -0.69 42.48
C PHE A 762 -42.37 0.71 42.76
N THR A 763 -41.64 1.75 42.37
CA THR A 763 -42.06 3.14 42.57
C THR A 763 -41.95 3.92 41.28
N SER A 764 -43.08 4.33 40.70
CA SER A 764 -43.09 5.42 39.71
C SER A 764 -43.32 6.73 40.45
N ILE A 765 -42.38 7.67 40.33
CA ILE A 765 -42.36 8.91 41.13
C ILE A 765 -43.38 9.94 40.60
N GLN A 766 -43.73 9.87 39.30
CA GLN A 766 -44.62 10.81 38.62
C GLN A 766 -45.52 10.09 37.60
N GLY A 767 -46.71 10.63 37.32
CA GLY A 767 -47.66 10.07 36.35
C GLY A 767 -48.47 8.84 36.82
N THR A 768 -49.31 8.33 35.91
CA THR A 768 -50.13 7.12 36.13
C THR A 768 -49.41 5.89 35.57
N THR A 769 -49.34 4.81 36.34
CA THR A 769 -48.90 3.50 35.84
C THR A 769 -50.11 2.76 35.25
N THR A 770 -49.95 2.18 34.06
CA THR A 770 -51.02 1.45 33.37
C THR A 770 -50.60 0.02 33.08
N LEU A 771 -51.49 -0.95 33.33
CA LEU A 771 -51.37 -2.33 32.86
C LEU A 771 -52.43 -2.55 31.78
N ASN A 772 -51.99 -2.62 30.53
CA ASN A 772 -52.89 -2.50 29.38
C ASN A 772 -53.36 -3.85 28.82
N ARG A 773 -54.38 -3.78 27.97
CA ARG A 773 -54.80 -4.84 27.06
C ARG A 773 -54.53 -4.41 25.62
N THR A 774 -53.84 -5.24 24.85
CA THR A 774 -53.55 -4.98 23.43
C THR A 774 -54.24 -6.04 22.57
N GLY A 775 -55.40 -5.69 22.00
CA GLY A 775 -56.24 -6.65 21.27
C GLY A 775 -56.75 -7.76 22.18
N SER A 776 -56.50 -9.04 21.82
CA SER A 776 -56.83 -10.20 22.66
C SER A 776 -55.80 -10.50 23.76
N ASN A 777 -54.65 -9.85 23.76
CA ASN A 777 -53.57 -10.12 24.71
C ASN A 777 -53.65 -9.16 25.90
N ARG A 778 -53.80 -9.72 27.11
CA ARG A 778 -53.71 -8.98 28.36
C ARG A 778 -52.25 -8.90 28.80
N HIS A 779 -51.74 -7.71 29.12
CA HIS A 779 -50.46 -7.63 29.81
C HIS A 779 -50.63 -8.21 31.22
N ILE A 780 -49.59 -8.84 31.75
CA ILE A 780 -49.63 -9.60 33.00
C ILE A 780 -48.67 -8.96 34.00
N LEU A 781 -49.18 -8.66 35.19
CA LEU A 781 -48.41 -8.32 36.38
C LEU A 781 -48.47 -9.48 37.37
N ARG A 782 -47.31 -9.99 37.79
CA ARG A 782 -47.17 -11.07 38.78
C ARG A 782 -46.28 -10.72 39.95
N GLY A 783 -46.45 -11.49 41.02
CA GLY A 783 -45.52 -11.56 42.14
C GLY A 783 -45.97 -10.81 43.38
N THR A 784 -45.01 -10.34 44.16
CA THR A 784 -45.21 -9.72 45.47
C THR A 784 -44.45 -8.40 45.55
N GLY A 785 -44.95 -7.44 46.32
CA GLY A 785 -44.26 -6.16 46.50
C GLY A 785 -45.20 -4.98 46.67
N THR A 786 -44.65 -3.77 46.61
CA THR A 786 -45.43 -2.51 46.70
C THR A 786 -45.29 -1.68 45.43
N ILE A 787 -46.40 -1.25 44.84
CA ILE A 787 -46.49 -0.28 43.75
C ILE A 787 -46.97 1.05 44.33
N THR A 788 -46.12 2.08 44.37
CA THR A 788 -46.47 3.35 45.04
C THR A 788 -47.14 4.40 44.14
N ALA A 789 -47.34 4.12 42.86
CA ALA A 789 -47.92 5.03 41.88
C ALA A 789 -49.43 4.81 41.71
N VAL A 790 -50.15 5.81 41.18
CA VAL A 790 -51.54 5.61 40.73
C VAL A 790 -51.54 4.51 39.68
N PHE A 791 -52.38 3.50 39.84
CA PHE A 791 -52.32 2.28 39.04
C PHE A 791 -53.67 1.96 38.39
N ASN A 792 -53.71 2.00 37.06
CA ASN A 792 -54.89 1.64 36.27
C ASN A 792 -54.65 0.32 35.55
N SER A 793 -55.57 -0.64 35.67
CA SER A 793 -55.38 -1.99 35.13
C SER A 793 -56.53 -2.45 34.26
N SER A 794 -56.28 -2.61 32.97
CA SER A 794 -57.12 -3.40 32.05
C SER A 794 -56.50 -4.76 31.68
N GLY A 795 -55.28 -5.04 32.17
CA GLY A 795 -54.61 -6.33 32.03
C GLY A 795 -54.96 -7.35 33.12
N THR A 796 -54.05 -8.29 33.35
CA THR A 796 -54.17 -9.37 34.35
C THR A 796 -53.22 -9.13 35.51
N ILE A 797 -53.75 -9.04 36.74
CA ILE A 797 -52.96 -9.03 37.96
C ILE A 797 -53.09 -10.40 38.61
N SER A 798 -51.98 -11.01 38.97
CA SER A 798 -51.93 -12.27 39.71
C SER A 798 -50.85 -12.15 40.76
N PRO A 799 -51.17 -11.83 42.02
CA PRO A 799 -50.19 -11.98 43.10
C PRO A 799 -49.60 -13.41 43.08
N GLY A 800 -48.36 -13.57 43.54
CA GLY A 800 -47.62 -14.85 43.44
C GLY A 800 -46.72 -14.98 42.18
N LEU A 801 -45.69 -15.83 42.25
CA LEU A 801 -44.57 -15.83 41.28
C LEU A 801 -44.71 -16.88 40.17
N ASP A 802 -45.23 -18.06 40.49
CA ASP A 802 -45.45 -19.18 39.56
C ASP A 802 -46.31 -20.29 40.22
N GLU A 803 -46.41 -21.46 39.61
CA GLU A 803 -47.17 -22.59 40.16
C GLU A 803 -46.51 -23.25 41.41
N ALA A 804 -45.28 -22.87 41.77
CA ALA A 804 -44.56 -23.41 42.94
C ALA A 804 -44.64 -22.47 44.15
N ASP A 805 -44.75 -21.16 43.93
CA ASP A 805 -45.08 -20.15 44.95
C ASP A 805 -46.36 -19.41 44.51
N ARG A 806 -47.48 -20.13 44.65
CA ARG A 806 -48.79 -19.74 44.12
C ARG A 806 -49.38 -18.53 44.81
N THR A 807 -48.95 -18.20 46.02
CA THR A 807 -49.64 -17.22 46.88
C THR A 807 -48.73 -16.04 47.21
N GLY A 808 -49.23 -14.82 47.10
CA GLY A 808 -48.43 -13.63 47.33
C GLY A 808 -49.24 -12.38 47.70
N THR A 809 -48.57 -11.40 48.29
CA THR A 809 -49.16 -10.09 48.58
C THR A 809 -48.62 -9.01 47.66
N LEU A 810 -49.52 -8.33 46.95
CA LEU A 810 -49.22 -7.14 46.15
C LEU A 810 -49.91 -5.91 46.77
N THR A 811 -49.16 -4.85 47.02
CA THR A 811 -49.64 -3.65 47.70
C THR A 811 -49.67 -2.45 46.74
N MET A 812 -50.81 -1.77 46.63
CA MET A 812 -51.00 -0.52 45.91
C MET A 812 -50.91 0.65 46.89
N GLY A 813 -49.78 1.37 46.88
CA GLY A 813 -49.49 2.51 47.75
C GLY A 813 -50.30 3.77 47.44
N ALA A 814 -50.71 3.96 46.19
CA ALA A 814 -51.59 5.05 45.75
C ALA A 814 -52.92 4.49 45.20
N PHE A 815 -53.75 5.36 44.61
CA PHE A 815 -55.08 4.96 44.14
C PHE A 815 -54.99 3.89 43.04
N TYR A 816 -55.74 2.80 43.21
CA TYR A 816 -55.86 1.69 42.27
C TYR A 816 -57.22 1.74 41.54
N SER A 817 -57.22 1.55 40.22
CA SER A 817 -58.45 1.38 39.44
C SER A 817 -58.34 0.11 38.61
N GLN A 818 -59.21 -0.85 38.88
CA GLN A 818 -59.43 -1.99 38.01
C GLN A 818 -60.40 -1.60 36.91
N SER A 819 -60.09 -1.99 35.68
CA SER A 819 -60.78 -1.58 34.46
C SER A 819 -60.64 -0.09 34.15
N VAL A 820 -60.57 0.24 32.85
CA VAL A 820 -60.50 1.62 32.35
C VAL A 820 -61.49 1.71 31.20
N ALA A 821 -62.24 2.81 31.09
CA ALA A 821 -63.40 2.98 30.20
C ALA A 821 -63.27 2.27 28.83
N GLY A 822 -63.90 1.09 28.70
CA GLY A 822 -63.94 0.28 27.48
C GLY A 822 -63.18 -1.06 27.53
N ASP A 823 -62.31 -1.27 28.52
CA ASP A 823 -61.55 -2.51 28.70
C ASP A 823 -61.67 -3.07 30.13
N THR A 824 -62.03 -4.36 30.24
CA THR A 824 -62.20 -5.06 31.51
C THR A 824 -60.87 -5.63 32.01
N GLY A 825 -60.45 -5.32 33.25
CA GLY A 825 -59.31 -5.95 33.91
C GLY A 825 -59.63 -7.35 34.46
N GLU A 826 -58.60 -8.16 34.72
CA GLU A 826 -58.72 -9.47 35.38
C GLU A 826 -57.80 -9.52 36.62
N LEU A 827 -58.34 -9.94 37.75
CA LEU A 827 -57.60 -10.26 38.97
C LEU A 827 -57.66 -11.77 39.17
N ILE A 828 -56.51 -12.43 39.28
CA ILE A 828 -56.39 -13.86 39.56
C ILE A 828 -55.85 -14.02 40.98
N MET A 829 -56.55 -14.80 41.81
CA MET A 829 -56.18 -15.04 43.20
C MET A 829 -56.08 -16.55 43.46
N ASP A 830 -54.91 -17.03 43.86
CA ASP A 830 -54.70 -18.37 44.35
C ASP A 830 -55.05 -18.47 45.84
N LEU A 831 -55.79 -19.53 46.19
CA LEU A 831 -56.18 -19.85 47.54
C LEU A 831 -55.67 -21.27 47.85
N ASP A 832 -54.65 -21.39 48.68
CA ASP A 832 -54.07 -22.65 49.16
C ASP A 832 -54.32 -22.88 50.67
N GLY A 833 -55.01 -21.95 51.34
CA GLY A 833 -55.42 -22.03 52.74
C GLY A 833 -55.94 -20.68 53.26
N THR A 834 -56.37 -20.65 54.53
CA THR A 834 -57.03 -19.48 55.13
C THR A 834 -56.09 -18.49 55.83
N THR A 835 -54.83 -18.85 56.04
CA THR A 835 -53.83 -17.96 56.66
C THR A 835 -53.17 -17.07 55.62
N THR A 836 -52.69 -15.89 56.02
CA THR A 836 -52.20 -14.81 55.14
C THR A 836 -51.02 -15.15 54.23
N LEU A 837 -50.38 -16.31 54.40
CA LEU A 837 -49.30 -16.80 53.53
C LEU A 837 -49.75 -17.92 52.59
N LEU A 838 -51.03 -18.31 52.66
CA LEU A 838 -51.61 -19.38 51.88
C LEU A 838 -52.70 -18.86 50.94
N HIS A 839 -52.76 -17.56 50.69
CA HIS A 839 -53.62 -16.98 49.66
C HIS A 839 -53.02 -15.70 49.10
N ASP A 840 -53.42 -15.40 47.87
CA ASP A 840 -53.15 -14.11 47.26
C ASP A 840 -53.88 -12.99 47.98
N THR A 841 -53.21 -11.83 48.11
CA THR A 841 -53.81 -10.62 48.65
C THR A 841 -53.41 -9.40 47.82
N LEU A 842 -54.41 -8.60 47.44
CA LEU A 842 -54.22 -7.26 46.89
C LEU A 842 -54.52 -6.23 47.98
N VAL A 843 -53.51 -5.50 48.45
CA VAL A 843 -53.64 -4.50 49.51
C VAL A 843 -53.74 -3.10 48.92
N LEU A 844 -54.83 -2.37 49.15
CA LEU A 844 -55.04 -1.01 48.64
C LEU A 844 -54.75 0.05 49.71
N ASN A 845 -53.46 0.33 49.93
CA ASN A 845 -53.01 1.36 50.87
C ASN A 845 -53.44 2.77 50.47
N GLY A 846 -53.47 3.10 49.17
CA GLY A 846 -53.95 4.38 48.66
C GLY A 846 -55.44 4.44 48.36
N GLY A 847 -56.17 3.35 48.64
CA GLY A 847 -57.56 3.14 48.22
C GLY A 847 -57.67 2.70 46.76
N GLY A 848 -58.87 2.34 46.34
CA GLY A 848 -59.12 1.99 44.94
C GLY A 848 -60.54 1.54 44.64
N ALA A 849 -60.76 1.32 43.35
CA ALA A 849 -61.97 0.74 42.78
C ALA A 849 -61.64 -0.62 42.16
N VAL A 850 -62.38 -1.66 42.54
CA VAL A 850 -62.36 -2.98 41.87
C VAL A 850 -63.52 -3.09 40.89
N ASP A 851 -63.32 -3.82 39.80
CA ASP A 851 -64.29 -4.00 38.72
C ASP A 851 -63.86 -5.18 37.82
N GLY A 852 -64.62 -5.51 36.77
CA GLY A 852 -64.22 -6.51 35.78
C GLY A 852 -64.22 -7.95 36.33
N VAL A 853 -63.24 -8.75 35.95
CA VAL A 853 -63.22 -10.19 36.24
C VAL A 853 -62.36 -10.49 37.47
N LEU A 854 -62.90 -11.23 38.43
CA LEU A 854 -62.14 -11.93 39.46
C LEU A 854 -62.11 -13.43 39.16
N ARG A 855 -60.94 -14.04 39.22
CA ARG A 855 -60.75 -15.48 39.09
C ARG A 855 -60.12 -16.06 40.34
N LEU A 856 -60.77 -17.06 40.93
CA LEU A 856 -60.22 -17.82 42.05
C LEU A 856 -59.63 -19.14 41.55
N ARG A 857 -58.40 -19.44 42.00
CA ARG A 857 -57.73 -20.73 41.80
C ARG A 857 -57.55 -21.39 43.15
N VAL A 858 -58.35 -22.42 43.44
CA VAL A 858 -58.36 -23.06 44.77
C VAL A 858 -57.49 -24.31 44.73
N GLY A 859 -56.43 -24.35 45.54
CA GLY A 859 -55.51 -25.47 45.70
C GLY A 859 -55.67 -26.26 47.01
N TYR A 860 -56.68 -25.95 47.83
CA TYR A 860 -56.96 -26.64 49.09
C TYR A 860 -58.44 -27.04 49.21
N SER A 861 -58.77 -27.90 50.17
CA SER A 861 -60.17 -28.26 50.47
C SER A 861 -60.76 -27.24 51.47
N PRO A 862 -61.69 -26.37 51.07
CA PRO A 862 -62.30 -25.41 51.97
C PRO A 862 -63.29 -26.08 52.94
N LEU A 863 -63.44 -25.52 54.15
CA LEU A 863 -64.52 -25.90 55.08
C LEU A 863 -65.61 -24.84 55.03
N ASN A 864 -66.86 -25.24 55.31
CA ASN A 864 -68.00 -24.32 55.33
C ASN A 864 -67.72 -23.10 56.22
N GLY A 865 -68.00 -21.89 55.72
CA GLY A 865 -67.76 -20.62 56.42
C GLY A 865 -66.33 -20.10 56.33
N HIS A 866 -65.44 -20.77 55.59
CA HIS A 866 -64.11 -20.23 55.30
C HIS A 866 -64.23 -18.88 54.62
N ARG A 867 -63.48 -17.91 55.16
CA ARG A 867 -63.50 -16.52 54.73
C ARG A 867 -62.08 -16.04 54.54
N ILE A 868 -61.73 -15.69 53.31
CA ILE A 868 -60.37 -15.34 52.92
C ILE A 868 -60.34 -13.92 52.35
N PRO A 869 -59.65 -12.97 53.01
CA PRO A 869 -59.54 -11.61 52.51
C PRO A 869 -58.62 -11.57 51.29
N ILE A 870 -59.18 -11.34 50.10
CA ILE A 870 -58.42 -11.30 48.84
C ILE A 870 -58.09 -9.88 48.43
N VAL A 871 -58.95 -8.90 48.74
CA VAL A 871 -58.64 -7.48 48.59
C VAL A 871 -58.80 -6.83 49.96
N THR A 872 -57.77 -6.13 50.42
CA THR A 872 -57.81 -5.47 51.74
C THR A 872 -57.47 -4.00 51.65
N ARG A 873 -58.09 -3.21 52.51
CA ARG A 873 -57.78 -1.79 52.68
C ARG A 873 -56.67 -1.65 53.73
N GLY A 874 -55.51 -1.13 53.33
CA GLY A 874 -54.37 -1.05 54.25
C GLY A 874 -54.22 0.26 55.03
N GLY A 875 -55.06 1.30 54.78
CA GLY A 875 -54.99 2.59 55.47
C GLY A 875 -56.31 3.03 56.11
N ASN A 876 -56.27 3.57 57.33
CA ASN A 876 -57.45 3.99 58.10
C ASN A 876 -58.31 5.12 57.45
N ASN A 877 -57.80 5.79 56.40
CA ASN A 877 -58.46 6.92 55.73
C ASN A 877 -58.58 6.78 54.20
N THR A 878 -58.45 5.57 53.65
CA THR A 878 -58.61 5.31 52.21
C THR A 878 -60.00 4.77 51.86
N ILE A 879 -60.34 4.61 50.58
CA ILE A 879 -61.64 4.07 50.15
C ILE A 879 -61.44 2.78 49.38
N LEU A 880 -62.25 1.75 49.67
CA LEU A 880 -62.40 0.55 48.85
C LEU A 880 -63.81 0.61 48.28
N THR A 881 -63.92 0.62 46.95
CA THR A 881 -65.19 0.80 46.22
C THR A 881 -65.26 -0.14 45.02
N GLY A 882 -66.45 -0.29 44.43
CA GLY A 882 -66.67 -1.12 43.25
C GLY A 882 -67.12 -2.56 43.57
N ILE A 883 -67.55 -3.26 42.52
CA ILE A 883 -68.05 -4.65 42.53
C ILE A 883 -67.47 -5.31 41.28
N PHE A 884 -67.06 -6.58 41.37
CA PHE A 884 -66.58 -7.31 40.20
C PHE A 884 -67.77 -7.63 39.27
N ASP A 885 -67.63 -7.34 37.98
CA ASP A 885 -68.62 -7.70 36.94
C ASP A 885 -68.83 -9.21 36.85
N GLN A 886 -67.76 -10.00 37.07
CA GLN A 886 -67.79 -11.45 36.94
C GLN A 886 -66.87 -12.12 37.96
N LEU A 887 -67.40 -13.10 38.69
CA LEU A 887 -66.63 -14.07 39.45
C LEU A 887 -66.45 -15.36 38.64
N ILE A 888 -65.23 -15.84 38.53
CA ILE A 888 -64.90 -17.17 37.98
C ILE A 888 -64.24 -17.98 39.09
N ALA A 889 -65.00 -18.83 39.76
CA ALA A 889 -64.55 -19.64 40.88
C ALA A 889 -65.15 -21.05 40.82
N PRO A 890 -64.58 -22.03 41.55
CA PRO A 890 -65.26 -23.30 41.82
C PRO A 890 -66.61 -23.08 42.52
N VAL A 891 -67.50 -24.06 42.44
CA VAL A 891 -68.84 -24.04 43.09
C VAL A 891 -68.70 -23.82 44.60
N GLY A 892 -69.65 -23.09 45.19
CA GLY A 892 -69.70 -22.77 46.62
C GLY A 892 -68.87 -21.56 47.04
N TRP A 893 -68.24 -20.84 46.11
CA TRP A 893 -67.50 -19.61 46.39
C TRP A 893 -68.29 -18.38 45.99
N SER A 894 -68.48 -17.46 46.94
CA SER A 894 -69.08 -16.15 46.73
C SER A 894 -68.18 -15.04 47.28
N LEU A 895 -68.58 -13.78 47.10
CA LEU A 895 -67.84 -12.61 47.57
C LEU A 895 -68.66 -11.86 48.62
N ASP A 896 -68.05 -11.58 49.77
CA ASP A 896 -68.59 -10.66 50.77
C ASP A 896 -67.85 -9.32 50.71
N TYR A 897 -68.58 -8.25 50.40
CA TYR A 897 -68.06 -6.91 50.26
C TYR A 897 -68.21 -6.14 51.57
N ARG A 898 -67.08 -5.89 52.24
CA ARG A 898 -67.00 -5.16 53.51
C ARG A 898 -66.37 -3.79 53.32
N ALA A 899 -66.46 -2.95 54.35
CA ALA A 899 -65.93 -1.59 54.30
C ALA A 899 -64.38 -1.53 54.22
N ASP A 900 -63.70 -2.60 54.62
CA ASP A 900 -62.24 -2.70 54.70
C ASP A 900 -61.67 -3.88 53.91
N SER A 901 -62.50 -4.74 53.34
CA SER A 901 -62.08 -5.98 52.69
C SER A 901 -63.12 -6.49 51.67
N ILE A 902 -62.64 -7.25 50.69
CA ILE A 902 -63.47 -8.16 49.89
C ILE A 902 -62.97 -9.55 50.22
N ASP A 903 -63.86 -10.35 50.81
CA ASP A 903 -63.55 -11.70 51.23
C ASP A 903 -64.13 -12.69 50.23
N ALA A 904 -63.32 -13.66 49.80
CA ALA A 904 -63.81 -14.88 49.18
C ALA A 904 -64.38 -15.76 50.30
N VAL A 905 -65.68 -16.06 50.23
CA VAL A 905 -66.39 -16.87 51.22
C VAL A 905 -66.76 -18.19 50.59
N TYR A 906 -66.35 -19.29 51.22
CA TYR A 906 -66.82 -20.61 50.84
C TYR A 906 -68.04 -20.98 51.69
N CYS A 907 -69.15 -21.21 51.01
CA CYS A 907 -70.37 -21.70 51.61
C CYS A 907 -70.74 -23.02 50.95
N ALA A 908 -70.54 -24.11 51.67
CA ALA A 908 -70.86 -25.43 51.16
C ALA A 908 -72.38 -25.56 50.91
N SER A 909 -73.21 -24.81 51.62
CA SER A 909 -74.66 -24.82 51.48
C SER A 909 -75.24 -23.91 50.40
N ASP A 910 -74.40 -23.14 49.69
CA ASP A 910 -74.74 -22.43 48.45
C ASP A 910 -74.49 -23.39 47.28
N PHE A 911 -75.45 -24.29 47.09
CA PHE A 911 -75.32 -25.43 46.19
C PHE A 911 -75.44 -25.04 44.72
N ASN A 912 -76.28 -24.04 44.41
CA ASN A 912 -76.44 -23.55 43.05
C ASN A 912 -75.46 -22.41 42.69
N ALA A 913 -74.66 -21.97 43.67
CA ALA A 913 -73.63 -20.95 43.53
C ALA A 913 -74.18 -19.60 43.07
N ASP A 914 -75.41 -19.25 43.47
CA ASP A 914 -75.99 -17.93 43.20
C ASP A 914 -75.53 -16.85 44.19
N GLY A 915 -74.76 -17.25 45.21
CA GLY A 915 -74.17 -16.37 46.21
C GLY A 915 -75.02 -16.21 47.47
N ILE A 916 -76.19 -16.85 47.55
CA ILE A 916 -77.10 -16.77 48.69
C ILE A 916 -77.51 -18.18 49.09
N SER A 917 -77.04 -18.65 50.25
CA SER A 917 -77.55 -19.92 50.79
C SER A 917 -78.99 -19.77 51.27
N ASP A 918 -79.95 -20.21 50.47
CA ASP A 918 -81.38 -20.12 50.73
C ASP A 918 -82.14 -21.42 50.40
N PHE A 919 -83.46 -21.40 50.56
CA PHE A 919 -84.26 -22.60 50.36
C PHE A 919 -84.13 -23.23 48.96
N PHE A 920 -83.76 -22.46 47.94
CA PHE A 920 -83.54 -22.97 46.59
C PHE A 920 -82.27 -23.82 46.49
N ASP A 921 -81.20 -23.52 47.23
CA ASP A 921 -80.04 -24.42 47.33
C ASP A 921 -80.41 -25.78 47.91
N TYR A 922 -81.26 -25.76 48.94
CA TYR A 922 -81.79 -26.99 49.51
C TYR A 922 -82.59 -27.78 48.48
N LEU A 923 -83.43 -27.12 47.70
CA LEU A 923 -84.20 -27.77 46.63
C LEU A 923 -83.30 -28.33 45.53
N ASP A 924 -82.29 -27.57 45.11
CA ASP A 924 -81.37 -27.96 44.05
C ASP A 924 -80.49 -29.14 44.51
N PHE A 925 -80.00 -29.12 45.75
CA PHE A 925 -79.29 -30.27 46.33
C PHE A 925 -80.18 -31.50 46.41
N VAL A 926 -81.42 -31.38 46.92
CA VAL A 926 -82.33 -32.52 47.04
C VAL A 926 -82.70 -33.09 45.66
N ALA A 927 -82.83 -32.23 44.65
CA ALA A 927 -83.07 -32.65 43.26
C ALA A 927 -81.88 -33.46 42.71
N ASP A 928 -80.66 -32.98 42.91
CA ASP A 928 -79.44 -33.67 42.49
C ASP A 928 -79.21 -34.97 43.28
N PHE A 929 -79.42 -34.95 44.59
CA PHE A 929 -79.31 -36.11 45.48
C PHE A 929 -80.28 -37.23 45.09
N SER A 930 -81.54 -36.87 44.82
CA SER A 930 -82.56 -37.85 44.41
C SER A 930 -82.39 -38.38 42.98
N SER A 931 -81.68 -37.64 42.12
CA SER A 931 -81.35 -38.06 40.75
C SER A 931 -80.01 -38.78 40.63
N GLY A 932 -79.21 -38.80 41.70
CA GLY A 932 -77.87 -39.40 41.74
C GLY A 932 -76.85 -38.60 40.93
N ASP A 933 -77.03 -37.28 40.82
CA ASP A 933 -76.06 -36.40 40.18
C ASP A 933 -74.77 -36.33 41.01
N ALA A 934 -73.61 -36.43 40.37
CA ALA A 934 -72.31 -36.41 41.02
C ALA A 934 -72.06 -35.15 41.87
N ARG A 935 -72.80 -34.05 41.63
CA ARG A 935 -72.75 -32.85 42.48
C ARG A 935 -73.30 -33.07 43.89
N ALA A 936 -74.15 -34.08 44.09
CA ALA A 936 -74.74 -34.40 45.38
C ALA A 936 -73.86 -35.28 46.28
N ASP A 937 -72.70 -35.71 45.82
CA ASP A 937 -71.62 -36.28 46.64
C ASP A 937 -70.95 -35.11 47.39
N PHE A 938 -71.58 -34.72 48.49
CA PHE A 938 -71.30 -33.50 49.22
C PHE A 938 -70.01 -33.58 50.04
N ASN A 939 -69.70 -34.76 50.58
CA ASN A 939 -68.45 -34.98 51.32
C ASN A 939 -67.30 -35.47 50.42
N VAL A 940 -67.59 -35.69 49.12
CA VAL A 940 -66.62 -36.00 48.07
C VAL A 940 -65.89 -37.32 48.32
N ASP A 941 -66.58 -38.30 48.89
CA ASP A 941 -66.00 -39.64 49.14
C ASP A 941 -66.14 -40.59 47.94
N GLY A 942 -66.86 -40.15 46.90
CA GLY A 942 -67.09 -40.88 45.66
C GLY A 942 -68.41 -41.67 45.64
N VAL A 943 -69.23 -41.61 46.69
CA VAL A 943 -70.50 -42.34 46.81
C VAL A 943 -71.61 -41.42 47.32
N ILE A 944 -72.60 -41.14 46.46
CA ILE A 944 -73.80 -40.38 46.87
C ILE A 944 -74.67 -41.26 47.78
N ASP A 945 -74.70 -40.97 49.09
CA ASP A 945 -75.49 -41.69 50.07
C ASP A 945 -76.09 -40.80 51.18
N PHE A 946 -76.73 -41.42 52.17
CA PHE A 946 -77.41 -40.67 53.23
C PHE A 946 -76.50 -39.72 54.02
N PHE A 947 -75.19 -39.98 54.07
CA PHE A 947 -74.22 -39.11 54.74
C PHE A 947 -74.04 -37.79 54.00
N ASP A 948 -74.07 -37.76 52.66
CA ASP A 948 -74.04 -36.50 51.90
C ASP A 948 -75.24 -35.61 52.20
N TYR A 949 -76.42 -36.23 52.32
CA TYR A 949 -77.63 -35.50 52.69
C TYR A 949 -77.52 -34.89 54.09
N LEU A 950 -76.98 -35.65 55.06
CA LEU A 950 -76.76 -35.13 56.41
C LEU A 950 -75.72 -34.02 56.45
N ASP A 951 -74.62 -34.19 55.72
CA ASP A 951 -73.53 -33.20 55.67
C ASP A 951 -74.00 -31.90 54.99
N PHE A 952 -74.79 -32.01 53.91
CA PHE A 952 -75.42 -30.85 53.28
C PHE A 952 -76.40 -30.15 54.21
N VAL A 953 -77.32 -30.88 54.86
CA VAL A 953 -78.29 -30.26 55.79
C VAL A 953 -77.59 -29.64 57.00
N ALA A 954 -76.49 -30.25 57.48
CA ALA A 954 -75.66 -29.69 58.53
C ALA A 954 -75.03 -28.36 58.08
N ALA A 955 -74.41 -28.33 56.90
CA ALA A 955 -73.88 -27.10 56.31
C ALA A 955 -74.98 -26.05 56.13
N PHE A 956 -76.12 -26.42 55.54
CA PHE A 956 -77.27 -25.55 55.27
C PHE A 956 -77.86 -24.94 56.54
N SER A 957 -78.00 -25.73 57.61
CA SER A 957 -78.49 -25.24 58.90
C SER A 957 -77.47 -24.39 59.67
N SER A 958 -76.17 -24.58 59.41
CA SER A 958 -75.10 -23.77 59.99
C SER A 958 -74.93 -22.41 59.29
N GLY A 959 -75.43 -22.31 58.04
CA GLY A 959 -75.25 -21.14 57.18
C GLY A 959 -73.82 -20.98 56.68
N CYS A 960 -73.60 -19.86 55.99
CA CYS A 960 -72.29 -19.27 55.75
C CYS A 960 -71.96 -18.29 56.89
#